data_AF-A0AAU2G5Z0-F1
#
_entry.id   AF-A0AAU2G5Z0-F1
#
_cell.length_a   1.000
_cell.length_b   1.000
_cell.length_c   1.000
_cell.angle_alpha   90.00
_cell.angle_beta   90.00
_cell.angle_gamma   90.00
#
_symmetry.space_group_name_H-M   'P 1'
#
loop_
_entity.id
_entity.type
_entity.pdbx_description
1 polymer ?
#
loop_
_entity_poly.entity_id
_entity_poly.type
_entity_poly.pdbx_seq_one_letter_code
_entity_poly.pdbx_strand_id
1 'polypeptide(L)'
;MITAPRPRRIDRDVFHEAEDPQRTYPGDVRRWATGEPYRLAREECQEGPLIPTAVETQARGEALLVDALLSEYGLHRPTLTGGPFGIIMVTPRTHEILIRVAPRQLPRWTATVLRTVPTGAALVWSTEERGIALTLAEARVVLVGTTESDWRAAIDSTERSAGQPVSARAHDDRIGYLAPIVPLLSATLRRVHLLTDSEVSSPTVELLIAEHRGEPCLYDATSGAPSAIPLWQSVAAPLELWPSAYRSATAVDVRGAISRLMSEADDGLGFLAQDVSEALCKLAGVPAVPLTLRAAQLALSVAEEVLADPRFVSLFDGGGWAANRRRDLDLAWVAHTEEAVTPPGAERLVEAFTGDLDMLGMLTLSEEHALTDSLTAAGELEEDVSAIAQETLIRLLDWALAAATRSATPWAWCPSEGSKGLHSNAPTSDPDGVLQLKAEANSYAVSVTAPSLRESQYVHTWEECDAPSRAAAILLAESAARTASIAMHYVRDPQKGRLLLPRPVDQRTDLTTAGVILAAHADAIFDFEDLASMLSRLRYRADTAANASEGHWRRQADVPDDPHDYTHSVLGDVQVWCGTPGTHDGEPANTASPDSPEYRRHLAEHGAAMDPFVTCYLTAAAEVEDAKDFDDRHRAGVTALRNADLEYLADSDPRPVDQRVMTAITAIPLDADEIEAWYEAYFEE
;
A
#
# COMPACT_ATOMS: atom_id res chain seq x y z
N MET A 1 -1.11 35.91 7.52
CA MET A 1 -2.10 35.32 8.45
C MET A 1 -3.11 34.54 7.63
N ILE A 2 -2.68 33.37 7.17
CA ILE A 2 -3.48 32.42 6.40
C ILE A 2 -3.88 31.33 7.39
N THR A 3 -5.18 31.17 7.57
CA THR A 3 -5.76 30.10 8.39
C THR A 3 -5.54 28.78 7.66
N ALA A 4 -4.66 27.94 8.21
CA ALA A 4 -4.44 26.56 7.78
C ALA A 4 -5.76 25.78 7.71
N PRO A 5 -5.99 24.92 6.70
CA PRO A 5 -7.09 23.99 6.75
C PRO A 5 -6.77 22.97 7.85
N ARG A 6 -7.48 23.07 8.98
CA ARG A 6 -7.49 22.01 9.98
C ARG A 6 -8.04 20.74 9.32
N PRO A 7 -7.43 19.56 9.56
CA PRO A 7 -7.99 18.31 9.08
C PRO A 7 -9.38 18.14 9.71
N ARG A 8 -10.39 17.98 8.85
CA ARG A 8 -11.68 17.49 9.31
C ARG A 8 -11.47 16.04 9.68
N ARG A 9 -11.55 15.78 10.97
CA ARG A 9 -12.00 14.51 11.53
C ARG A 9 -13.08 13.95 10.58
N ILE A 10 -12.90 12.74 10.06
CA ILE A 10 -14.06 11.94 9.65
C ILE A 10 -14.68 11.55 10.99
N ASP A 11 -15.31 12.53 11.64
CA ASP A 11 -16.23 12.25 12.71
C ASP A 11 -17.22 11.22 12.11
N ARG A 12 -17.75 10.34 12.95
CA ARG A 12 -19.04 9.69 12.69
C ARG A 12 -20.15 10.71 12.29
N ASP A 13 -19.85 12.01 12.28
CA ASP A 13 -20.63 13.16 11.87
C ASP A 13 -20.65 13.41 10.34
N VAL A 14 -21.03 12.40 9.55
CA VAL A 14 -22.06 12.67 8.53
C VAL A 14 -23.41 12.99 9.22
N PHE A 15 -23.48 12.75 10.52
CA PHE A 15 -24.58 13.11 11.43
C PHE A 15 -24.13 14.20 12.42
N HIS A 16 -24.35 15.46 12.10
CA HIS A 16 -24.27 16.53 13.09
C HIS A 16 -25.20 16.20 14.28
N GLU A 17 -24.68 16.18 15.51
CA GLU A 17 -25.41 15.93 16.77
C GLU A 17 -26.56 16.93 17.09
N ALA A 18 -26.92 17.82 16.17
CA ALA A 18 -28.01 18.79 16.35
C ALA A 18 -29.09 18.77 15.25
N GLU A 19 -28.96 17.94 14.21
CA GLU A 19 -29.98 17.77 13.19
C GLU A 19 -30.37 16.30 13.08
N ASP A 20 -31.67 15.98 13.08
CA ASP A 20 -32.20 14.65 12.75
C ASP A 20 -31.39 14.03 11.59
N PRO A 21 -30.99 12.74 11.65
CA PRO A 21 -30.14 12.14 10.63
C PRO A 21 -30.78 12.31 9.26
N GLN A 22 -30.21 13.20 8.44
CA GLN A 22 -30.60 13.35 7.05
C GLN A 22 -30.33 12.00 6.40
N ARG A 23 -31.41 11.28 6.07
CA ARG A 23 -31.35 9.94 5.48
C ARG A 23 -30.36 9.93 4.32
N THR A 24 -29.20 9.30 4.49
CA THR A 24 -28.28 9.00 3.39
C THR A 24 -29.04 8.11 2.41
N TYR A 25 -29.38 8.63 1.23
CA TYR A 25 -30.15 7.86 0.27
C TYR A 25 -29.25 6.77 -0.33
N PRO A 26 -29.73 5.53 -0.52
CA PRO A 26 -28.95 4.45 -1.13
C PRO A 26 -28.26 4.86 -2.45
N GLY A 27 -28.89 5.73 -3.25
CA GLY A 27 -28.30 6.26 -4.47
C GLY A 27 -27.00 7.06 -4.27
N ASP A 28 -26.85 7.79 -3.16
CA ASP A 28 -25.64 8.56 -2.87
C ASP A 28 -24.47 7.65 -2.47
N VAL A 29 -24.75 6.66 -1.61
CA VAL A 29 -23.74 5.70 -1.14
C VAL A 29 -23.24 4.83 -2.30
N ARG A 30 -24.13 4.36 -3.16
CA ARG A 30 -23.75 3.62 -4.37
C ARG A 30 -22.91 4.49 -5.30
N ARG A 31 -23.35 5.72 -5.59
CA ARG A 31 -22.61 6.66 -6.44
C ARG A 31 -21.19 6.86 -5.96
N TRP A 32 -20.99 7.04 -4.66
CA TRP A 32 -19.66 7.22 -4.08
C TRP A 32 -18.74 6.01 -4.38
N ALA A 33 -19.22 4.79 -4.16
CA ALA A 33 -18.42 3.58 -4.40
C ALA A 33 -18.19 3.23 -5.87
N THR A 34 -19.05 3.72 -6.78
CA THR A 34 -19.15 3.25 -8.16
C THR A 34 -18.88 4.31 -9.23
N GLY A 35 -18.84 5.59 -8.86
CA GLY A 35 -18.72 6.71 -9.80
C GLY A 35 -19.99 6.97 -10.62
N GLU A 36 -21.08 6.26 -10.36
CA GLU A 36 -22.34 6.39 -11.11
C GLU A 36 -22.99 7.77 -10.94
N PRO A 37 -23.71 8.30 -11.96
CA PRO A 37 -24.50 9.50 -11.77
C PRO A 37 -25.64 9.18 -10.79
N TYR A 38 -25.94 10.12 -9.88
CA TYR A 38 -26.94 9.91 -8.82
C TYR A 38 -28.26 9.32 -9.32
N ARG A 39 -28.74 9.78 -10.48
CA ARG A 39 -29.98 9.29 -11.08
C ARG A 39 -29.92 7.79 -11.39
N LEU A 40 -28.84 7.31 -11.99
CA LEU A 40 -28.65 5.90 -12.34
C LEU A 40 -28.51 5.05 -11.08
N ALA A 41 -27.65 5.47 -10.15
CA ALA A 41 -27.46 4.78 -8.87
C ALA A 41 -28.78 4.65 -8.10
N ARG A 42 -29.56 5.74 -8.02
CA ARG A 42 -30.87 5.73 -7.37
C ARG A 42 -31.87 4.81 -8.06
N GLU A 43 -31.89 4.75 -9.38
CA GLU A 43 -32.78 3.87 -10.15
C GLU A 43 -32.41 2.39 -9.93
N GLU A 44 -31.12 2.03 -9.98
CA GLU A 44 -30.64 0.66 -9.77
C GLU A 44 -30.81 0.19 -8.30
N CYS A 45 -30.81 1.11 -7.32
CA CYS A 45 -30.97 0.78 -5.90
C CYS A 45 -32.43 0.58 -5.42
N GLN A 46 -33.45 0.84 -6.25
CA GLN A 46 -34.85 0.82 -5.79
C GLN A 46 -35.38 -0.57 -5.43
N GLU A 47 -34.83 -1.64 -6.04
CA GLU A 47 -35.39 -3.00 -5.93
C GLU A 47 -34.35 -4.05 -5.51
N GLY A 48 -33.13 -3.65 -5.13
CA GLY A 48 -32.01 -4.57 -4.91
C GLY A 48 -30.98 -4.09 -3.89
N PRO A 49 -29.94 -4.90 -3.61
CA PRO A 49 -28.83 -4.50 -2.76
C PRO A 49 -28.09 -3.30 -3.36
N LEU A 50 -27.46 -2.50 -2.50
CA LEU A 50 -26.71 -1.31 -2.88
C LEU A 50 -25.66 -1.63 -3.96
N ILE A 51 -24.84 -2.66 -3.72
CA ILE A 51 -23.92 -3.24 -4.70
C ILE A 51 -24.21 -4.75 -4.81
N PRO A 52 -24.79 -5.23 -5.92
CA PRO A 52 -25.06 -6.65 -6.11
C PRO A 52 -23.79 -7.51 -6.08
N THR A 53 -23.90 -8.73 -5.52
CA THR A 53 -22.87 -9.77 -5.62
C THR A 53 -22.91 -10.44 -6.99
N ALA A 54 -21.75 -10.69 -7.60
CA ALA A 54 -21.63 -11.42 -8.86
C ALA A 54 -22.02 -12.89 -8.69
N VAL A 55 -22.57 -13.53 -9.73
CA VAL A 55 -22.53 -14.99 -9.80
C VAL A 55 -21.11 -15.48 -10.04
N GLU A 56 -20.81 -16.73 -9.70
CA GLU A 56 -19.46 -17.31 -9.74
C GLU A 56 -18.74 -17.11 -11.08
N THR A 57 -19.40 -17.36 -12.21
CA THR A 57 -18.83 -17.18 -13.56
C THR A 57 -18.51 -15.71 -13.84
N GLN A 58 -19.40 -14.80 -13.44
CA GLN A 58 -19.19 -13.35 -13.58
C GLN A 58 -18.04 -12.88 -12.69
N ALA A 59 -17.96 -13.35 -11.44
CA ALA A 59 -16.90 -13.00 -10.50
C ALA A 59 -15.52 -13.42 -11.03
N ARG A 60 -15.44 -14.62 -11.62
CA ARG A 60 -14.20 -15.18 -12.18
C ARG A 60 -13.67 -14.34 -13.35
N GLY A 61 -14.54 -13.92 -14.27
CA GLY A 61 -14.12 -13.03 -15.37
C GLY A 61 -13.78 -11.61 -14.91
N GLU A 62 -14.48 -11.07 -13.91
CA GLU A 62 -14.12 -9.80 -13.27
C GLU A 62 -12.75 -9.87 -12.59
N ALA A 63 -12.45 -10.97 -11.89
CA ALA A 63 -11.16 -11.18 -11.24
C ALA A 63 -10.00 -11.26 -12.25
N LEU A 64 -10.19 -11.94 -13.38
CA LEU A 64 -9.22 -11.97 -14.48
C LEU A 64 -8.98 -10.60 -15.10
N LEU A 65 -10.04 -9.81 -15.24
CA LEU A 65 -9.92 -8.44 -15.73
C LEU A 65 -9.10 -7.60 -14.74
N VAL A 66 -9.39 -7.68 -13.43
CA VAL A 66 -8.60 -6.97 -12.41
C VAL A 66 -7.15 -7.40 -12.44
N ASP A 67 -6.86 -8.70 -12.45
CA ASP A 67 -5.49 -9.23 -12.54
C ASP A 67 -4.70 -8.66 -13.73
N ALA A 68 -5.35 -8.61 -14.90
CA ALA A 68 -4.76 -8.00 -16.08
C ALA A 68 -4.58 -6.48 -15.94
N LEU A 69 -5.54 -5.78 -15.33
CA LEU A 69 -5.43 -4.34 -15.06
C LEU A 69 -4.28 -4.05 -14.09
N LEU A 70 -4.14 -4.82 -13.01
CA LEU A 70 -3.02 -4.68 -12.07
C LEU A 70 -1.68 -4.91 -12.76
N SER A 71 -1.60 -5.95 -13.58
CA SER A 71 -0.38 -6.28 -14.34
C SER A 71 -0.03 -5.23 -15.39
N GLU A 72 -1.02 -4.61 -16.04
CA GLU A 72 -0.79 -3.64 -17.11
C GLU A 72 -0.55 -2.22 -16.58
N TYR A 73 -1.28 -1.82 -15.54
CA TYR A 73 -1.24 -0.46 -15.03
C TYR A 73 -0.20 -0.28 -13.92
N GLY A 74 0.13 -1.33 -13.16
CA GLY A 74 1.01 -1.21 -11.99
C GLY A 74 0.51 -0.14 -11.02
N LEU A 75 1.39 0.76 -10.62
CA LEU A 75 1.04 1.96 -9.88
C LEU A 75 0.19 2.89 -10.75
N HIS A 76 -1.02 3.16 -10.30
CA HIS A 76 -1.97 3.95 -11.05
C HIS A 76 -2.12 5.35 -10.51
N ARG A 77 -2.36 6.34 -11.38
CA ARG A 77 -2.57 7.74 -10.99
C ARG A 77 -3.93 8.23 -11.48
N PRO A 78 -5.00 8.08 -10.67
CA PRO A 78 -6.37 8.37 -11.10
C PRO A 78 -6.55 9.77 -11.71
N THR A 79 -5.80 10.76 -11.23
CA THR A 79 -5.82 12.14 -11.76
C THR A 79 -5.33 12.23 -13.22
N LEU A 80 -4.36 11.40 -13.62
CA LEU A 80 -3.80 11.38 -14.98
C LEU A 80 -4.63 10.53 -15.94
N THR A 81 -5.27 9.49 -15.42
CA THR A 81 -5.94 8.45 -16.22
C THR A 81 -7.46 8.58 -16.27
N GLY A 82 -8.04 9.46 -15.44
CA GLY A 82 -9.48 9.70 -15.35
C GLY A 82 -10.22 8.80 -14.34
N GLY A 83 -9.49 8.12 -13.46
CA GLY A 83 -9.98 7.18 -12.45
C GLY A 83 -9.11 5.93 -12.37
N PRO A 84 -9.28 5.01 -11.40
CA PRO A 84 -8.39 3.89 -11.19
C PRO A 84 -8.44 2.93 -12.38
N PHE A 85 -7.26 2.52 -12.84
CA PHE A 85 -7.09 1.73 -14.06
C PHE A 85 -7.79 2.35 -15.28
N GLY A 86 -7.94 3.68 -15.32
CA GLY A 86 -8.65 4.42 -16.37
C GLY A 86 -10.18 4.28 -16.33
N ILE A 87 -10.75 3.79 -15.23
CA ILE A 87 -12.19 3.57 -15.06
C ILE A 87 -12.84 4.83 -14.48
N ILE A 88 -13.77 5.41 -15.24
CA ILE A 88 -14.56 6.59 -14.84
C ILE A 88 -15.76 6.20 -13.98
N MET A 89 -16.31 5.01 -14.21
CA MET A 89 -17.54 4.54 -13.58
C MET A 89 -17.72 3.04 -13.78
N VAL A 90 -18.35 2.40 -12.80
CA VAL A 90 -18.80 1.00 -12.86
C VAL A 90 -20.27 0.93 -12.47
N THR A 91 -21.14 0.25 -13.23
CA THR A 91 -22.49 -0.10 -12.79
C THR A 91 -22.56 -1.61 -12.55
N PRO A 92 -22.54 -2.07 -11.28
CA PRO A 92 -22.54 -3.50 -10.96
C PRO A 92 -23.93 -4.12 -11.06
N ARG A 93 -24.00 -5.31 -11.68
CA ARG A 93 -25.19 -6.20 -11.71
C ARG A 93 -24.79 -7.64 -11.41
N THR A 94 -25.75 -8.53 -11.17
CA THR A 94 -25.46 -9.93 -10.80
C THR A 94 -24.81 -10.75 -11.92
N HIS A 95 -25.20 -10.51 -13.17
CA HIS A 95 -24.77 -11.30 -14.35
C HIS A 95 -23.96 -10.49 -15.37
N GLU A 96 -23.73 -9.21 -15.12
CA GLU A 96 -22.91 -8.36 -15.98
C GLU A 96 -22.35 -7.18 -15.17
N ILE A 97 -21.35 -6.52 -15.75
CA ILE A 97 -20.79 -5.28 -15.22
C ILE A 97 -20.64 -4.28 -16.36
N LEU A 98 -21.13 -3.06 -16.14
CA LEU A 98 -20.99 -1.97 -17.10
C LEU A 98 -19.82 -1.10 -16.65
N ILE A 99 -18.90 -0.79 -17.55
CA ILE A 99 -17.69 -0.03 -17.24
C ILE A 99 -17.59 1.11 -18.24
N ARG A 100 -17.35 2.34 -17.75
CA ARG A 100 -16.99 3.46 -18.59
C ARG A 100 -15.49 3.72 -18.47
N VAL A 101 -14.76 3.52 -19.56
CA VAL A 101 -13.32 3.77 -19.63
C VAL A 101 -13.06 5.20 -20.10
N ALA A 102 -12.05 5.86 -19.55
CA ALA A 102 -11.59 7.15 -20.03
C ALA A 102 -11.17 7.07 -21.51
N PRO A 103 -11.63 7.97 -22.39
CA PRO A 103 -11.36 7.86 -23.83
C PRO A 103 -9.88 7.72 -24.18
N ARG A 104 -9.01 8.45 -23.45
CA ARG A 104 -7.54 8.38 -23.62
C ARG A 104 -6.93 7.05 -23.21
N GLN A 105 -7.60 6.30 -22.34
CA GLN A 105 -7.14 5.01 -21.82
C GLN A 105 -7.66 3.82 -22.64
N LEU A 106 -8.64 4.03 -23.54
CA LEU A 106 -9.26 2.96 -24.31
C LEU A 106 -8.26 2.06 -25.07
N PRO A 107 -7.20 2.59 -25.73
CA PRO A 107 -6.20 1.73 -26.38
C PRO A 107 -5.44 0.82 -25.40
N ARG A 108 -5.02 1.37 -24.26
CA ARG A 108 -4.31 0.61 -23.21
C ARG A 108 -5.24 -0.44 -22.59
N TRP A 109 -6.47 -0.06 -22.25
CA TRP A 109 -7.50 -0.96 -21.73
C TRP A 109 -7.83 -2.09 -22.70
N THR A 110 -7.90 -1.80 -24.00
CA THR A 110 -8.10 -2.82 -25.05
C THR A 110 -6.96 -3.82 -25.08
N ALA A 111 -5.70 -3.34 -24.97
CA ALA A 111 -4.53 -4.21 -24.84
C ALA A 111 -4.58 -5.08 -23.58
N THR A 112 -5.02 -4.51 -22.45
CA THR A 112 -5.21 -5.27 -21.21
C THR A 112 -6.22 -6.40 -21.39
N VAL A 113 -7.39 -6.08 -21.93
CA VAL A 113 -8.48 -7.06 -22.11
C VAL A 113 -8.05 -8.17 -23.07
N LEU A 114 -7.34 -7.86 -24.14
CA LEU A 114 -6.87 -8.89 -25.09
C LEU A 114 -5.91 -9.91 -24.44
N ARG A 115 -5.16 -9.53 -23.39
CA ARG A 115 -4.31 -10.46 -22.63
C ARG A 115 -5.08 -11.43 -21.73
N THR A 116 -6.34 -11.12 -21.42
CA THR A 116 -7.22 -12.03 -20.67
C THR A 116 -7.72 -13.21 -21.50
N VAL A 117 -7.48 -13.21 -22.81
CA VAL A 117 -7.92 -14.26 -23.74
C VAL A 117 -6.78 -15.25 -24.00
N PRO A 118 -7.01 -16.57 -23.93
CA PRO A 118 -5.97 -17.56 -24.18
C PRO A 118 -5.49 -17.54 -25.64
N THR A 119 -4.23 -17.91 -25.86
CA THR A 119 -3.63 -17.96 -27.20
C THR A 119 -4.48 -18.75 -28.18
N GLY A 120 -4.78 -18.14 -29.33
CA GLY A 120 -5.56 -18.75 -30.41
C GLY A 120 -7.08 -18.59 -30.27
N ALA A 121 -7.58 -18.02 -29.16
CA ALA A 121 -8.96 -17.58 -29.04
C ALA A 121 -9.10 -16.10 -29.42
N ALA A 122 -10.22 -15.73 -30.03
CA ALA A 122 -10.57 -14.34 -30.29
C ALA A 122 -11.45 -13.82 -29.15
N LEU A 123 -11.24 -12.56 -28.74
CA LEU A 123 -12.14 -11.87 -27.84
C LEU A 123 -13.53 -11.77 -28.47
N VAL A 124 -14.53 -12.36 -27.82
CA VAL A 124 -15.92 -12.28 -28.28
C VAL A 124 -16.51 -10.95 -27.84
N TRP A 125 -16.99 -10.16 -28.80
CA TRP A 125 -17.65 -8.90 -28.54
C TRP A 125 -18.84 -8.64 -29.48
N SER A 126 -19.76 -7.78 -29.06
CA SER A 126 -20.93 -7.37 -29.85
C SER A 126 -21.28 -5.91 -29.59
N THR A 127 -21.87 -5.25 -30.59
CA THR A 127 -22.36 -3.87 -30.45
C THR A 127 -23.75 -3.86 -29.81
N GLU A 128 -23.94 -2.98 -28.85
CA GLU A 128 -25.20 -2.77 -28.15
C GLU A 128 -25.60 -1.30 -28.16
N GLU A 129 -26.86 -1.01 -27.81
CA GLU A 129 -27.43 0.35 -27.84
C GLU A 129 -26.59 1.36 -27.05
N ARG A 130 -25.93 0.92 -25.97
CA ARG A 130 -25.18 1.77 -25.04
C ARG A 130 -23.66 1.59 -25.11
N GLY A 131 -23.13 0.74 -26.00
CA GLY A 131 -21.69 0.50 -26.10
C GLY A 131 -21.28 -0.84 -26.72
N ILE A 132 -20.17 -1.40 -26.22
CA ILE A 132 -19.63 -2.68 -26.68
C ILE A 132 -19.69 -3.71 -25.55
N ALA A 133 -20.38 -4.82 -25.77
CA ALA A 133 -20.40 -5.94 -24.84
C ALA A 133 -19.28 -6.94 -25.16
N LEU A 134 -18.49 -7.27 -24.16
CA LEU A 134 -17.38 -8.21 -24.18
C LEU A 134 -17.74 -9.46 -23.38
N THR A 135 -17.23 -10.61 -23.80
CA THR A 135 -17.30 -11.87 -23.04
C THR A 135 -15.91 -12.31 -22.60
N LEU A 136 -15.66 -12.30 -21.28
CA LEU A 136 -14.37 -12.63 -20.66
C LEU A 136 -14.56 -13.84 -19.73
N ALA A 137 -14.07 -15.02 -20.10
CA ALA A 137 -14.24 -16.25 -19.33
C ALA A 137 -15.70 -16.45 -18.84
N GLU A 138 -16.67 -16.32 -19.76
CA GLU A 138 -18.13 -16.37 -19.53
C GLU A 138 -18.74 -15.16 -18.79
N ALA A 139 -17.92 -14.26 -18.24
CA ALA A 139 -18.39 -12.99 -17.69
C ALA A 139 -18.73 -12.00 -18.80
N ARG A 140 -19.73 -11.15 -18.53
CA ARG A 140 -20.20 -10.12 -19.45
C ARG A 140 -19.77 -8.74 -18.95
N VAL A 141 -18.96 -8.05 -19.75
CA VAL A 141 -18.47 -6.69 -19.47
C VAL A 141 -18.94 -5.75 -20.58
N VAL A 142 -19.69 -4.71 -20.25
CA VAL A 142 -20.20 -3.75 -21.23
C VAL A 142 -19.42 -2.43 -21.12
N LEU A 143 -18.66 -2.09 -22.15
CA LEU A 143 -17.97 -0.81 -22.27
C LEU A 143 -18.95 0.29 -22.69
N VAL A 144 -19.44 1.05 -21.71
CA VAL A 144 -20.48 2.06 -21.92
C VAL A 144 -19.90 3.31 -22.57
N GLY A 145 -20.58 3.81 -23.60
CA GLY A 145 -20.18 5.03 -24.31
C GLY A 145 -19.01 4.82 -25.28
N THR A 146 -18.54 3.58 -25.47
CA THR A 146 -17.58 3.22 -26.51
C THR A 146 -18.31 2.86 -27.79
N THR A 147 -18.00 3.51 -28.91
CA THR A 147 -18.58 3.18 -30.21
C THR A 147 -17.86 2.00 -30.87
N GLU A 148 -18.50 1.35 -31.83
CA GLU A 148 -17.86 0.28 -32.62
C GLU A 148 -16.63 0.78 -33.38
N SER A 149 -16.66 2.02 -33.88
CA SER A 149 -15.50 2.64 -34.54
C SER A 149 -14.32 2.85 -33.58
N ASP A 150 -14.58 3.35 -32.36
CA ASP A 150 -13.53 3.59 -31.37
C ASP A 150 -12.89 2.27 -30.94
N TRP A 151 -13.74 1.24 -30.73
CA TRP A 151 -13.30 -0.10 -30.34
C TRP A 151 -12.43 -0.76 -31.41
N ARG A 152 -12.86 -0.73 -32.68
CA ARG A 152 -12.05 -1.26 -33.79
C ARG A 152 -10.73 -0.51 -33.94
N ALA A 153 -10.75 0.81 -33.85
CA ALA A 153 -9.53 1.62 -33.91
C ALA A 153 -8.55 1.27 -32.78
N ALA A 154 -9.06 1.03 -31.56
CA ALA A 154 -8.25 0.60 -30.43
C ALA A 154 -7.62 -0.78 -30.67
N ILE A 155 -8.41 -1.78 -31.10
CA ILE A 155 -7.89 -3.12 -31.45
C ILE A 155 -6.80 -3.04 -32.52
N ASP A 156 -7.07 -2.31 -33.61
CA ASP A 156 -6.12 -2.19 -34.72
C ASP A 156 -4.81 -1.52 -34.28
N SER A 157 -4.86 -0.61 -33.30
CA SER A 157 -3.66 0.02 -32.72
C SER A 157 -2.87 -0.96 -31.85
N THR A 158 -3.56 -1.83 -31.12
CA THR A 158 -2.95 -2.80 -30.22
C THR A 158 -2.32 -3.98 -30.97
N GLU A 159 -2.97 -4.52 -32.00
CA GLU A 159 -2.42 -5.64 -32.79
C GLU A 159 -1.08 -5.31 -33.46
N ARG A 160 -0.82 -4.01 -33.70
CA ARG A 160 0.46 -3.50 -34.20
C ARG A 160 1.57 -3.42 -33.14
N SER A 161 1.22 -3.49 -31.86
CA SER A 161 2.11 -3.27 -30.72
C SER A 161 2.16 -4.44 -29.72
N ALA A 162 1.32 -5.46 -29.87
CA ALA A 162 1.13 -6.49 -28.86
C ALA A 162 2.31 -7.47 -28.76
N GLY A 163 2.82 -7.64 -27.53
CA GLY A 163 3.62 -8.79 -27.12
C GLY A 163 2.80 -10.10 -27.17
N GLN A 164 3.50 -11.23 -27.11
CA GLN A 164 2.89 -12.56 -27.29
C GLN A 164 1.73 -12.83 -26.31
N PRO A 165 0.59 -13.39 -26.79
CA PRO A 165 -0.54 -13.76 -25.94
C PRO A 165 -0.19 -14.85 -24.93
N VAL A 166 -0.96 -14.92 -23.84
CA VAL A 166 -0.78 -15.90 -22.77
C VAL A 166 -1.20 -17.29 -23.25
N SER A 167 -0.37 -18.30 -23.03
CA SER A 167 -0.72 -19.69 -23.41
C SER A 167 -1.98 -20.16 -22.68
N ALA A 168 -2.81 -21.01 -23.33
CA ALA A 168 -4.04 -21.52 -22.72
C ALA A 168 -3.81 -22.22 -21.35
N ARG A 169 -2.71 -22.97 -21.23
CA ARG A 169 -2.33 -23.62 -19.97
C ARG A 169 -1.99 -22.61 -18.88
N ALA A 170 -1.20 -21.58 -19.20
CA ALA A 170 -0.89 -20.52 -18.25
C ALA A 170 -2.13 -19.72 -17.82
N HIS A 171 -3.12 -19.58 -18.72
CA HIS A 171 -4.40 -18.96 -18.41
C HIS A 171 -5.22 -19.81 -17.42
N ASP A 172 -5.38 -21.12 -17.67
CA ASP A 172 -6.08 -22.04 -16.78
C ASP A 172 -5.41 -22.12 -15.40
N ASP A 173 -4.08 -22.23 -15.38
CA ASP A 173 -3.28 -22.24 -14.16
C ASP A 173 -3.46 -20.92 -13.37
N ARG A 174 -3.52 -19.76 -14.06
CA ARG A 174 -3.76 -18.45 -13.43
C ARG A 174 -5.14 -18.35 -12.79
N ILE A 175 -6.18 -18.89 -13.44
CA ILE A 175 -7.50 -18.88 -12.82
C ILE A 175 -7.56 -19.79 -11.59
N GLY A 176 -6.94 -20.97 -11.68
CA GLY A 176 -6.80 -21.86 -10.52
C GLY A 176 -6.08 -21.17 -9.36
N TYR A 177 -5.00 -20.45 -9.67
CA TYR A 177 -4.27 -19.63 -8.70
C TYR A 177 -5.15 -18.56 -8.07
N LEU A 178 -5.89 -17.76 -8.84
CA LEU A 178 -6.70 -16.64 -8.31
C LEU A 178 -7.95 -17.08 -7.54
N ALA A 179 -8.42 -18.32 -7.69
CA ALA A 179 -9.69 -18.81 -7.13
C ALA A 179 -9.95 -18.42 -5.66
N PRO A 180 -8.97 -18.48 -4.73
CA PRO A 180 -9.17 -18.09 -3.33
C PRO A 180 -9.52 -16.60 -3.11
N ILE A 181 -9.12 -15.71 -4.03
CA ILE A 181 -9.32 -14.26 -3.93
C ILE A 181 -10.25 -13.69 -5.03
N VAL A 182 -10.82 -14.54 -5.89
CA VAL A 182 -11.77 -14.13 -6.95
C VAL A 182 -12.86 -13.19 -6.42
N PRO A 183 -13.55 -13.50 -5.31
CA PRO A 183 -14.66 -12.67 -4.89
C PRO A 183 -14.19 -11.30 -4.33
N LEU A 184 -12.91 -11.16 -3.96
CA LEU A 184 -12.30 -9.95 -3.43
C LEU A 184 -11.94 -9.05 -4.60
N LEU A 185 -11.30 -9.62 -5.63
CA LEU A 185 -11.01 -8.92 -6.88
C LEU A 185 -12.30 -8.41 -7.54
N SER A 186 -13.34 -9.24 -7.62
CA SER A 186 -14.66 -8.82 -8.13
C SER A 186 -15.27 -7.72 -7.25
N ALA A 187 -15.18 -7.83 -5.93
CA ALA A 187 -15.68 -6.80 -5.02
C ALA A 187 -14.93 -5.46 -5.19
N THR A 188 -13.62 -5.50 -5.35
CA THR A 188 -12.75 -4.34 -5.61
C THR A 188 -13.14 -3.64 -6.91
N LEU A 189 -13.29 -4.38 -8.02
CA LEU A 189 -13.71 -3.81 -9.30
C LEU A 189 -15.07 -3.10 -9.20
N ARG A 190 -16.03 -3.73 -8.52
CA ARG A 190 -17.39 -3.18 -8.33
C ARG A 190 -17.45 -1.96 -7.42
N ARG A 191 -16.35 -1.64 -6.73
CA ARG A 191 -16.18 -0.53 -5.77
C ARG A 191 -14.97 0.34 -6.11
N VAL A 192 -14.55 0.32 -7.37
CA VAL A 192 -13.27 0.89 -7.78
C VAL A 192 -13.13 2.37 -7.40
N HIS A 193 -14.22 3.14 -7.26
CA HIS A 193 -14.14 4.55 -6.88
C HIS A 193 -13.83 4.80 -5.40
N LEU A 194 -13.94 3.79 -4.53
CA LEU A 194 -13.41 3.88 -3.16
C LEU A 194 -11.88 4.04 -3.16
N LEU A 195 -11.20 3.65 -4.26
CA LEU A 195 -9.76 3.86 -4.43
C LEU A 195 -9.39 5.31 -4.76
N THR A 196 -10.36 6.17 -5.08
CA THR A 196 -10.14 7.57 -5.49
C THR A 196 -10.67 8.59 -4.52
N ASP A 197 -11.07 8.17 -3.32
CA ASP A 197 -11.74 9.08 -2.41
C ASP A 197 -10.84 10.29 -2.10
N SER A 198 -11.44 11.47 -2.26
CA SER A 198 -10.88 12.77 -1.88
C SER A 198 -10.43 12.84 -0.43
N GLU A 199 -10.99 12.00 0.45
CA GLU A 199 -10.57 11.93 1.85
C GLU A 199 -9.27 11.12 2.05
N VAL A 200 -8.92 10.22 1.12
CA VAL A 200 -7.69 9.41 1.18
C VAL A 200 -6.49 10.17 0.63
N SER A 201 -6.70 11.29 -0.07
CA SER A 201 -5.66 12.23 -0.56
C SER A 201 -4.47 11.59 -1.31
N SER A 202 -4.55 10.31 -1.70
CA SER A 202 -3.43 9.67 -2.37
C SER A 202 -3.50 10.00 -3.86
N PRO A 203 -2.43 10.61 -4.44
CA PRO A 203 -2.39 10.88 -5.88
C PRO A 203 -2.35 9.60 -6.72
N THR A 204 -2.19 8.45 -6.07
CA THR A 204 -1.98 7.16 -6.69
C THR A 204 -2.80 6.04 -6.05
N VAL A 205 -2.95 4.94 -6.77
CA VAL A 205 -3.57 3.69 -6.32
C VAL A 205 -2.61 2.58 -6.69
N GLU A 206 -2.17 1.79 -5.71
CA GLU A 206 -1.31 0.64 -5.97
C GLU A 206 -1.86 -0.61 -5.33
N LEU A 207 -2.40 -1.49 -6.18
CA LEU A 207 -2.86 -2.81 -5.77
C LEU A 207 -2.00 -3.87 -6.44
N LEU A 208 -1.67 -4.91 -5.71
CA LEU A 208 -0.86 -6.01 -6.22
C LEU A 208 -1.38 -7.35 -5.73
N ILE A 209 -1.22 -8.38 -6.56
CA ILE A 209 -1.48 -9.76 -6.18
C ILE A 209 -0.13 -10.43 -5.98
N ALA A 210 0.14 -10.85 -4.75
CA ALA A 210 1.37 -11.53 -4.40
C ALA A 210 1.06 -12.83 -3.67
N GLU A 211 1.98 -13.79 -3.77
CA GLU A 211 1.86 -15.07 -3.10
C GLU A 211 2.43 -14.99 -1.69
N HIS A 212 1.66 -15.45 -0.71
CA HIS A 212 2.14 -15.69 0.63
C HIS A 212 1.95 -17.17 0.99
N ARG A 213 3.08 -17.89 1.12
CA ARG A 213 3.10 -19.33 1.49
C ARG A 213 2.19 -20.21 0.63
N GLY A 214 2.14 -19.98 -0.69
CA GLY A 214 1.32 -20.77 -1.63
C GLY A 214 -0.10 -20.26 -1.84
N GLU A 215 -0.52 -19.17 -1.17
CA GLU A 215 -1.85 -18.58 -1.32
C GLU A 215 -1.74 -17.18 -1.95
N PRO A 216 -2.58 -16.83 -2.94
CA PRO A 216 -2.65 -15.48 -3.46
C PRO A 216 -3.28 -14.53 -2.42
N CYS A 217 -2.72 -13.35 -2.29
CA CYS A 217 -3.26 -12.28 -1.46
C CYS A 217 -3.32 -10.99 -2.30
N LEU A 218 -4.38 -10.21 -2.12
CA LEU A 218 -4.47 -8.85 -2.64
C LEU A 218 -3.89 -7.90 -1.60
N TYR A 219 -2.91 -7.10 -2.00
CA TYR A 219 -2.32 -6.08 -1.15
C TYR A 219 -2.61 -4.69 -1.71
N ASP A 220 -2.68 -3.74 -0.80
CA ASP A 220 -2.78 -2.32 -1.07
C ASP A 220 -1.48 -1.65 -0.64
N ALA A 221 -0.67 -1.25 -1.62
CA ALA A 221 0.59 -0.53 -1.43
C ALA A 221 0.44 0.96 -1.72
N THR A 222 -0.80 1.46 -1.75
CA THR A 222 -1.05 2.89 -1.93
C THR A 222 -0.29 3.67 -0.86
N SER A 223 0.52 4.64 -1.30
CA SER A 223 1.41 5.45 -0.44
C SER A 223 2.64 4.71 0.11
N GLY A 224 3.07 3.61 -0.50
CA GLY A 224 4.39 3.00 -0.26
C GLY A 224 4.47 2.02 0.92
N ALA A 225 3.36 1.77 1.62
CA ALA A 225 3.28 0.80 2.72
C ALA A 225 2.28 -0.32 2.40
N PRO A 226 2.72 -1.48 1.88
CA PRO A 226 1.80 -2.55 1.51
C PRO A 226 1.06 -3.11 2.71
N SER A 227 -0.26 -3.14 2.63
CA SER A 227 -1.14 -3.79 3.57
C SER A 227 -1.87 -4.94 2.89
N ALA A 228 -1.88 -6.11 3.53
CA ALA A 228 -2.67 -7.24 3.07
C ALA A 228 -4.18 -7.02 3.28
N ILE A 229 -4.57 -6.02 4.08
CA ILE A 229 -5.94 -5.53 4.19
C ILE A 229 -6.02 -4.22 3.42
N PRO A 230 -6.68 -4.19 2.26
CA PRO A 230 -6.85 -2.96 1.52
C PRO A 230 -7.57 -1.86 2.30
N LEU A 231 -7.22 -0.60 2.03
CA LEU A 231 -7.73 0.56 2.77
C LEU A 231 -9.26 0.61 2.82
N TRP A 232 -9.95 0.39 1.71
CA TRP A 232 -11.42 0.42 1.67
C TRP A 232 -12.08 -0.76 2.38
N GLN A 233 -11.33 -1.85 2.68
CA GLN A 233 -11.83 -2.91 3.54
C GLN A 233 -11.70 -2.60 5.04
N SER A 234 -10.91 -1.58 5.37
CA SER A 234 -10.61 -1.16 6.73
C SER A 234 -11.16 0.22 7.06
N VAL A 235 -11.61 0.96 6.04
CA VAL A 235 -12.43 2.17 6.16
C VAL A 235 -13.81 1.76 6.66
N ALA A 236 -14.42 2.62 7.50
CA ALA A 236 -15.79 2.54 7.97
C ALA A 236 -16.83 2.74 6.84
N ALA A 237 -16.68 2.03 5.72
CA ALA A 237 -17.65 2.01 4.63
C ALA A 237 -18.94 1.34 5.12
N PRO A 238 -20.13 1.92 4.86
CA PRO A 238 -21.41 1.36 5.29
C PRO A 238 -21.53 -0.13 4.98
N LEU A 239 -22.08 -0.92 5.92
CA LEU A 239 -22.25 -2.37 5.80
C LEU A 239 -22.97 -2.78 4.51
N GLU A 240 -23.83 -1.91 3.99
CA GLU A 240 -24.59 -2.07 2.75
C GLU A 240 -23.71 -2.09 1.51
N LEU A 241 -22.49 -1.55 1.58
CA LEU A 241 -21.52 -1.62 0.50
C LEU A 241 -20.82 -2.97 0.44
N TRP A 242 -20.99 -3.89 1.39
CA TRP A 242 -20.21 -5.12 1.41
C TRP A 242 -20.87 -6.29 0.65
N PRO A 243 -20.09 -7.21 0.06
CA PRO A 243 -20.66 -8.40 -0.57
C PRO A 243 -21.43 -9.24 0.45
N SER A 244 -22.64 -9.67 0.09
CA SER A 244 -23.50 -10.47 0.98
C SER A 244 -23.00 -11.89 1.28
N ALA A 245 -22.01 -12.38 0.53
CA ALA A 245 -21.43 -13.72 0.71
C ALA A 245 -20.05 -13.79 0.01
N TYR A 246 -19.03 -13.16 0.59
CA TYR A 246 -17.64 -13.29 0.12
C TYR A 246 -17.04 -14.66 0.50
N ARG A 247 -17.49 -15.23 1.62
CA ARG A 247 -17.27 -16.60 2.10
C ARG A 247 -18.55 -17.08 2.78
N SER A 248 -18.78 -18.38 2.82
CA SER A 248 -19.76 -18.93 3.78
C SER A 248 -19.28 -18.61 5.18
N ALA A 249 -20.16 -18.16 6.08
CA ALA A 249 -19.83 -18.15 7.50
C ALA A 249 -19.45 -19.59 7.89
N THR A 250 -18.16 -19.83 8.08
CA THR A 250 -17.67 -21.07 8.66
C THR A 250 -17.87 -20.95 10.16
N ALA A 251 -18.48 -21.95 10.78
CA ALA A 251 -18.51 -22.02 12.24
C ALA A 251 -17.05 -22.07 12.74
N VAL A 252 -16.53 -20.93 13.19
CA VAL A 252 -15.16 -20.81 13.69
C VAL A 252 -15.18 -21.09 15.18
N ASP A 253 -14.44 -22.11 15.58
CA ASP A 253 -14.23 -22.43 17.00
C ASP A 253 -13.22 -21.44 17.61
N VAL A 254 -13.73 -20.28 18.03
CA VAL A 254 -12.95 -19.21 18.70
C VAL A 254 -12.19 -19.78 19.89
N ARG A 255 -12.86 -20.62 20.68
CA ARG A 255 -12.29 -21.22 21.89
C ARG A 255 -11.15 -22.19 21.57
N GLY A 256 -11.32 -23.01 20.55
CA GLY A 256 -10.28 -23.89 20.02
C GLY A 256 -9.11 -23.12 19.40
N ALA A 257 -9.34 -21.99 18.74
CA ALA A 257 -8.29 -21.14 18.19
C ALA A 257 -7.37 -20.57 19.27
N ILE A 258 -7.95 -19.98 20.34
CA ILE A 258 -7.20 -19.46 21.49
C ILE A 258 -6.42 -20.59 22.17
N SER A 259 -7.06 -21.74 22.40
CA SER A 259 -6.42 -22.88 23.06
C SER A 259 -5.20 -23.39 22.28
N ARG A 260 -5.29 -23.46 20.94
CA ARG A 260 -4.16 -23.84 20.08
C ARG A 260 -3.03 -22.81 20.14
N LEU A 261 -3.34 -21.53 20.02
CA LEU A 261 -2.34 -20.45 20.07
C LEU A 261 -1.56 -20.46 21.39
N MET A 262 -2.25 -20.61 22.52
CA MET A 262 -1.60 -20.69 23.84
C MET A 262 -0.70 -21.91 23.98
N SER A 263 -1.06 -23.04 23.35
CA SER A 263 -0.22 -24.23 23.32
C SER A 263 1.06 -24.03 22.50
N GLU A 264 1.01 -23.23 21.43
CA GLU A 264 2.18 -22.92 20.59
C GLU A 264 3.14 -21.93 21.26
N ALA A 265 2.61 -20.98 22.04
CA ALA A 265 3.41 -19.99 22.75
C ALA A 265 4.26 -20.57 23.90
N ASP A 266 4.04 -21.83 24.27
CA ASP A 266 4.73 -22.53 25.36
C ASP A 266 4.76 -21.70 26.67
N ASP A 267 3.63 -21.03 26.97
CA ASP A 267 3.40 -20.28 28.21
C ASP A 267 3.18 -21.20 29.43
N GLY A 268 3.81 -22.38 29.41
CA GLY A 268 4.07 -23.18 30.61
C GLY A 268 2.84 -23.76 31.31
N LEU A 269 1.70 -23.84 30.64
CA LEU A 269 0.53 -24.49 31.19
C LEU A 269 0.29 -25.74 30.37
N GLY A 270 0.46 -26.90 31.01
CA GLY A 270 -0.21 -28.13 30.57
C GLY A 270 -1.73 -27.94 30.65
N PHE A 271 -2.26 -27.05 29.81
CA PHE A 271 -3.66 -26.67 29.74
C PHE A 271 -4.45 -27.87 29.21
N LEU A 272 -4.97 -28.65 30.14
CA LEU A 272 -6.14 -29.49 29.88
C LEU A 272 -7.36 -28.57 29.74
N ALA A 273 -7.55 -27.95 28.58
CA ALA A 273 -8.83 -27.44 28.02
C ALA A 273 -9.87 -26.70 28.91
N GLN A 274 -9.61 -26.32 30.17
CA GLN A 274 -10.70 -26.08 31.13
C GLN A 274 -11.08 -24.61 31.41
N ASP A 275 -10.27 -23.59 31.08
CA ASP A 275 -10.75 -22.19 31.15
C ASP A 275 -10.18 -21.29 30.04
N VAL A 276 -10.92 -21.20 28.94
CA VAL A 276 -10.57 -20.36 27.77
C VAL A 276 -10.63 -18.86 28.10
N SER A 277 -11.41 -18.46 29.10
CA SER A 277 -11.49 -17.07 29.56
C SER A 277 -10.17 -16.64 30.21
N GLU A 278 -9.54 -17.53 30.99
CA GLU A 278 -8.21 -17.29 31.56
C GLU A 278 -7.14 -17.18 30.47
N ALA A 279 -7.23 -18.05 29.44
CA ALA A 279 -6.35 -18.00 28.28
C ALA A 279 -6.50 -16.68 27.51
N LEU A 280 -7.73 -16.19 27.32
CA LEU A 280 -7.98 -14.90 26.67
C LEU A 280 -7.44 -13.72 27.50
N CYS A 281 -7.64 -13.73 28.81
CA CYS A 281 -7.06 -12.70 29.70
C CYS A 281 -5.53 -12.66 29.56
N LYS A 282 -4.86 -13.82 29.58
CA LYS A 282 -3.41 -13.93 29.38
C LYS A 282 -2.96 -13.43 28.01
N LEU A 283 -3.65 -13.84 26.94
CA LEU A 283 -3.37 -13.37 25.58
C LEU A 283 -3.42 -11.84 25.51
N ALA A 284 -4.44 -11.24 26.12
CA ALA A 284 -4.66 -9.80 26.14
C ALA A 284 -3.76 -9.03 27.13
N GLY A 285 -3.01 -9.71 28.00
CA GLY A 285 -2.20 -9.09 29.05
C GLY A 285 -3.02 -8.54 30.22
N VAL A 286 -4.24 -9.06 30.42
CA VAL A 286 -5.18 -8.65 31.47
C VAL A 286 -5.09 -9.63 32.64
N PRO A 287 -5.10 -9.17 33.91
CA PRO A 287 -5.06 -10.08 35.06
C PRO A 287 -6.29 -10.98 35.09
N ALA A 288 -6.10 -12.28 35.30
CA ALA A 288 -7.18 -13.26 35.36
C ALA A 288 -7.83 -13.32 36.76
N VAL A 289 -8.81 -12.46 37.00
CA VAL A 289 -9.60 -12.37 38.25
C VAL A 289 -11.09 -12.51 37.93
N PRO A 290 -11.97 -12.79 38.90
CA PRO A 290 -13.37 -13.12 38.60
C PRO A 290 -14.11 -12.11 37.70
N LEU A 291 -13.85 -10.80 37.86
CA LEU A 291 -14.49 -9.76 37.04
C LEU A 291 -13.97 -9.76 35.59
N THR A 292 -12.66 -9.87 35.38
CA THR A 292 -12.05 -9.93 34.04
C THR A 292 -12.32 -11.26 33.34
N LEU A 293 -12.41 -12.37 34.08
CA LEU A 293 -12.83 -13.66 33.54
C LEU A 293 -14.28 -13.61 33.03
N ARG A 294 -15.18 -12.92 33.75
CA ARG A 294 -16.56 -12.69 33.29
C ARG A 294 -16.60 -11.80 32.04
N ALA A 295 -15.77 -10.75 31.99
CA ALA A 295 -15.61 -9.91 30.80
C ALA A 295 -15.09 -10.73 29.60
N ALA A 296 -14.08 -11.57 29.81
CA ALA A 296 -13.53 -12.45 28.78
C ALA A 296 -14.55 -13.46 28.25
N GLN A 297 -15.39 -14.04 29.13
CA GLN A 297 -16.48 -14.92 28.69
C GLN A 297 -17.47 -14.21 27.76
N LEU A 298 -17.84 -12.97 28.10
CA LEU A 298 -18.74 -12.16 27.29
C LEU A 298 -18.09 -11.80 25.94
N ALA A 299 -16.82 -11.41 25.94
CA ALA A 299 -16.05 -11.12 24.73
C ALA A 299 -15.98 -12.34 23.79
N LEU A 300 -15.76 -13.55 24.33
CA LEU A 300 -15.78 -14.80 23.55
C LEU A 300 -17.13 -15.03 22.88
N SER A 301 -18.24 -14.83 23.60
CA SER A 301 -19.60 -14.98 23.03
C SER A 301 -19.88 -13.95 21.94
N VAL A 302 -19.49 -12.69 22.15
CA VAL A 302 -19.64 -11.65 21.12
C VAL A 302 -18.79 -11.96 19.89
N ALA A 303 -17.56 -12.42 20.05
CA ALA A 303 -16.69 -12.82 18.94
C ALA A 303 -17.31 -13.96 18.10
N GLU A 304 -17.91 -14.96 18.75
CA GLU A 304 -18.60 -16.06 18.05
C GLU A 304 -19.80 -15.58 17.25
N GLU A 305 -20.59 -14.66 17.81
CA GLU A 305 -21.72 -14.07 17.11
C GLU A 305 -21.29 -13.19 15.92
N VAL A 306 -20.20 -12.43 16.09
CA VAL A 306 -19.61 -11.62 15.02
C VAL A 306 -19.13 -12.53 13.88
N LEU A 307 -18.36 -13.58 14.17
CA LEU A 307 -17.82 -14.47 13.13
C LEU A 307 -18.89 -15.36 12.48
N ALA A 308 -20.03 -15.56 13.14
CA ALA A 308 -21.18 -16.23 12.55
C ALA A 308 -21.98 -15.35 11.57
N ASP A 309 -21.80 -14.03 11.62
CA ASP A 309 -22.50 -13.09 10.75
C ASP A 309 -21.76 -12.96 9.40
N PRO A 310 -22.43 -13.27 8.26
CA PRO A 310 -21.84 -13.13 6.93
C PRO A 310 -21.32 -11.72 6.61
N ARG A 311 -21.78 -10.68 7.31
CA ARG A 311 -21.31 -9.30 7.14
C ARG A 311 -19.87 -9.10 7.59
N PHE A 312 -19.35 -9.93 8.49
CA PHE A 312 -18.00 -9.81 9.05
C PHE A 312 -17.01 -10.85 8.49
N VAL A 313 -17.35 -11.48 7.37
CA VAL A 313 -16.48 -12.49 6.73
C VAL A 313 -15.16 -11.91 6.22
N SER A 314 -15.09 -10.60 5.95
CA SER A 314 -13.85 -9.91 5.56
C SER A 314 -12.78 -9.91 6.66
N LEU A 315 -13.16 -10.18 7.92
CA LEU A 315 -12.22 -10.28 9.05
C LEU A 315 -11.16 -11.38 8.86
N PHE A 316 -11.36 -12.33 7.94
CA PHE A 316 -10.40 -13.40 7.62
C PHE A 316 -9.42 -13.06 6.50
N ASP A 317 -9.59 -11.91 5.85
CA ASP A 317 -8.69 -11.48 4.79
C ASP A 317 -7.43 -10.83 5.36
N GLY A 318 -6.39 -10.71 4.53
CA GLY A 318 -5.23 -9.87 4.83
C GLY A 318 -4.44 -10.19 6.11
N GLY A 319 -4.47 -11.43 6.60
CA GLY A 319 -3.79 -11.81 7.85
C GLY A 319 -4.68 -11.77 9.10
N GLY A 320 -5.99 -11.52 8.92
CA GLY A 320 -6.96 -11.56 9.99
C GLY A 320 -7.02 -10.25 10.79
N TRP A 321 -7.76 -10.26 11.90
CA TRP A 321 -7.91 -9.10 12.77
C TRP A 321 -6.60 -8.63 13.41
N ALA A 322 -5.58 -9.50 13.52
CA ALA A 322 -4.24 -9.12 13.97
C ALA A 322 -3.59 -8.05 13.08
N ALA A 323 -3.91 -7.98 11.79
CA ALA A 323 -3.42 -6.93 10.90
C ALA A 323 -4.08 -5.57 11.19
N ASN A 324 -5.37 -5.52 11.53
CA ASN A 324 -6.01 -4.29 12.00
C ASN A 324 -5.39 -3.80 13.32
N ARG A 325 -5.03 -4.70 14.23
CA ARG A 325 -4.31 -4.36 15.47
C ARG A 325 -2.91 -3.80 15.23
N ARG A 326 -2.20 -4.27 14.21
CA ARG A 326 -0.90 -3.72 13.80
C ARG A 326 -1.02 -2.34 13.17
N ARG A 327 -2.16 -2.02 12.58
CA ARG A 327 -2.40 -0.68 12.02
C ARG A 327 -2.28 0.41 13.07
N ASP A 328 -2.68 0.16 14.32
CA ASP A 328 -2.48 1.09 15.45
C ASP A 328 -1.00 1.47 15.65
N LEU A 329 -0.05 0.63 15.18
CA LEU A 329 1.40 0.81 15.27
C LEU A 329 2.02 1.35 13.96
N ASP A 330 1.42 1.04 12.80
CA ASP A 330 1.88 1.46 11.46
C ASP A 330 1.36 2.86 11.05
N LEU A 331 0.51 3.50 11.88
CA LEU A 331 -0.21 4.76 11.63
C LEU A 331 0.66 6.03 11.46
N ALA A 332 1.98 5.93 11.54
CA ALA A 332 2.84 7.07 11.18
C ALA A 332 2.78 7.44 9.68
N TRP A 333 2.27 6.55 8.81
CA TRP A 333 2.36 6.72 7.35
C TRP A 333 1.03 6.63 6.58
N VAL A 334 -0.02 6.04 7.17
CA VAL A 334 -1.36 6.03 6.56
C VAL A 334 -2.15 7.21 7.11
N ALA A 335 -2.10 8.32 6.39
CA ALA A 335 -2.89 9.49 6.68
C ALA A 335 -4.37 9.11 6.87
N HIS A 336 -4.96 9.62 7.97
CA HIS A 336 -6.40 9.94 8.15
C HIS A 336 -7.20 9.24 9.27
N THR A 337 -6.63 8.41 10.14
CA THR A 337 -7.32 8.04 11.40
C THR A 337 -6.32 7.87 12.55
N GLU A 338 -6.16 8.88 13.41
CA GLU A 338 -5.44 8.77 14.69
C GLU A 338 -6.19 7.86 15.71
N GLU A 339 -7.39 7.38 15.37
CA GLU A 339 -8.23 6.57 16.25
C GLU A 339 -8.09 5.08 15.93
N ALA A 340 -7.83 4.27 16.97
CA ALA A 340 -7.76 2.82 16.87
C ALA A 340 -9.04 2.25 16.28
N VAL A 341 -8.91 1.29 15.36
CA VAL A 341 -10.08 0.68 14.70
C VAL A 341 -10.86 -0.15 15.72
N THR A 342 -12.06 0.30 16.06
CA THR A 342 -12.92 -0.40 17.03
C THR A 342 -13.40 -1.76 16.47
N PRO A 343 -13.26 -2.89 17.20
CA PRO A 343 -13.68 -4.19 16.72
C PRO A 343 -15.20 -4.29 16.54
N PRO A 344 -15.66 -5.02 15.50
CA PRO A 344 -17.08 -5.31 15.34
C PRO A 344 -17.59 -6.06 16.58
N GLY A 345 -18.71 -5.57 17.13
CA GLY A 345 -19.29 -6.10 18.37
C GLY A 345 -18.87 -5.37 19.64
N ALA A 346 -17.95 -4.40 19.58
CA ALA A 346 -17.53 -3.60 20.73
C ALA A 346 -18.70 -2.91 21.45
N GLU A 347 -19.55 -2.19 20.72
CA GLU A 347 -20.72 -1.48 21.27
C GLU A 347 -21.64 -2.46 22.01
N ARG A 348 -21.95 -3.59 21.38
CA ARG A 348 -22.75 -4.65 21.99
C ARG A 348 -22.08 -5.26 23.22
N LEU A 349 -20.76 -5.41 23.22
CA LEU A 349 -20.01 -5.94 24.36
C LEU A 349 -20.09 -4.98 25.56
N VAL A 350 -19.89 -3.69 25.30
CA VAL A 350 -20.01 -2.63 26.33
C VAL A 350 -21.43 -2.57 26.87
N GLU A 351 -22.46 -2.59 26.02
CA GLU A 351 -23.87 -2.61 26.43
C GLU A 351 -24.27 -3.86 27.23
N ALA A 352 -23.73 -5.03 26.85
CA ALA A 352 -24.05 -6.30 27.50
C ALA A 352 -23.32 -6.51 28.84
N PHE A 353 -22.23 -5.76 29.09
CA PHE A 353 -21.47 -5.91 30.32
C PHE A 353 -22.20 -5.28 31.51
N THR A 354 -22.73 -6.12 32.40
CA THR A 354 -23.43 -5.67 33.61
C THR A 354 -22.52 -5.62 34.86
N GLY A 355 -21.20 -5.66 34.68
CA GLY A 355 -20.23 -5.60 35.77
C GLY A 355 -19.93 -4.16 36.21
N ASP A 356 -19.17 -4.01 37.29
CA ASP A 356 -18.69 -2.72 37.76
C ASP A 356 -17.54 -2.25 36.86
N LEU A 357 -17.81 -1.27 35.98
CA LEU A 357 -16.83 -0.73 35.05
C LEU A 357 -15.68 -0.05 35.79
N ASP A 358 -15.94 0.73 36.83
CA ASP A 358 -14.88 1.39 37.59
C ASP A 358 -13.93 0.36 38.22
N MET A 359 -14.48 -0.71 38.81
CA MET A 359 -13.65 -1.80 39.35
C MET A 359 -12.86 -2.53 38.26
N LEU A 360 -13.44 -2.71 37.06
CA LEU A 360 -12.74 -3.33 35.94
C LEU A 360 -11.56 -2.46 35.48
N GLY A 361 -11.77 -1.15 35.31
CA GLY A 361 -10.72 -0.21 34.92
C GLY A 361 -9.60 -0.14 35.96
N MET A 362 -9.94 -0.13 37.24
CA MET A 362 -8.95 -0.15 38.33
C MET A 362 -8.07 -1.42 38.33
N LEU A 363 -8.61 -2.56 37.89
CA LEU A 363 -7.87 -3.82 37.83
C LEU A 363 -6.88 -3.88 36.65
N THR A 364 -7.07 -3.03 35.64
CA THR A 364 -6.31 -3.08 34.37
C THR A 364 -5.36 -1.91 34.16
N LEU A 365 -5.43 -0.88 35.01
CA LEU A 365 -4.38 0.14 35.12
C LEU A 365 -3.02 -0.54 35.26
N SER A 366 -2.08 -0.23 34.36
CA SER A 366 -0.73 -0.80 34.45
C SER A 366 0.00 -0.24 35.68
N GLU A 367 0.92 -1.02 36.27
CA GLU A 367 1.77 -0.51 37.37
C GLU A 367 2.56 0.75 36.97
N GLU A 368 2.81 0.94 35.67
CA GLU A 368 3.53 2.07 35.10
C GLU A 368 2.64 3.33 34.97
N HIS A 369 1.37 3.20 34.58
CA HIS A 369 0.36 4.28 34.63
C HIS A 369 0.09 4.69 36.09
N ALA A 370 -0.05 3.71 37.00
CA ALA A 370 -0.20 3.97 38.43
C ALA A 370 1.01 4.73 39.05
N LEU A 371 2.18 4.72 38.39
CA LEU A 371 3.37 5.47 38.78
C LEU A 371 3.50 6.84 38.08
N THR A 372 2.82 7.05 36.95
CA THR A 372 2.87 8.29 36.15
C THR A 372 1.65 9.19 36.26
N ASP A 373 0.56 8.73 36.89
CA ASP A 373 -0.65 9.52 37.07
C ASP A 373 -0.42 10.82 37.83
N SER A 374 -0.78 11.92 37.18
CA SER A 374 -0.92 13.23 37.80
C SER A 374 -2.21 13.21 38.63
N LEU A 375 -2.13 12.81 39.89
CA LEU A 375 -3.22 13.01 40.83
C LEU A 375 -3.64 14.49 40.78
N THR A 376 -4.94 14.74 40.60
CA THR A 376 -5.48 16.09 40.72
C THR A 376 -5.14 16.67 42.09
N ALA A 377 -5.22 17.99 42.27
CA ALA A 377 -4.94 18.62 43.57
C ALA A 377 -5.82 18.11 44.74
N ALA A 378 -6.91 17.40 44.44
CA ALA A 378 -7.80 16.74 45.39
C ALA A 378 -7.43 15.27 45.70
N GLY A 379 -6.44 14.70 45.01
CA GLY A 379 -6.02 13.30 45.18
C GLY A 379 -6.85 12.29 44.39
N GLU A 380 -7.60 12.74 43.38
CA GLU A 380 -8.36 11.89 42.45
C GLU A 380 -7.51 11.61 41.20
N LEU A 381 -7.62 10.40 40.63
CA LEU A 381 -7.04 10.11 39.32
C LEU A 381 -7.62 11.05 38.27
N GLU A 382 -6.77 11.57 37.38
CA GLU A 382 -7.19 12.42 36.27
C GLU A 382 -7.79 11.61 35.11
N GLU A 383 -7.49 10.30 35.04
CA GLU A 383 -8.02 9.38 34.02
C GLU A 383 -9.42 8.85 34.34
N ASP A 384 -10.28 8.76 33.31
CA ASP A 384 -11.61 8.16 33.41
C ASP A 384 -11.50 6.63 33.48
N VAL A 385 -11.59 6.09 34.70
CA VAL A 385 -11.51 4.66 34.98
C VAL A 385 -12.57 3.85 34.21
N SER A 386 -13.75 4.42 33.98
CA SER A 386 -14.80 3.78 33.19
C SER A 386 -14.43 3.69 31.70
N ALA A 387 -13.68 4.67 31.17
CA ALA A 387 -13.13 4.60 29.81
C ALA A 387 -12.07 3.50 29.68
N ILE A 388 -11.17 3.36 30.65
CA ILE A 388 -10.16 2.28 30.70
C ILE A 388 -10.83 0.89 30.75
N ALA A 389 -11.95 0.79 31.47
CA ALA A 389 -12.75 -0.43 31.53
C ALA A 389 -13.35 -0.79 30.16
N GLN A 390 -13.87 0.20 29.42
CA GLN A 390 -14.36 0.00 28.06
C GLN A 390 -13.24 -0.43 27.11
N GLU A 391 -12.07 0.20 27.21
CA GLU A 391 -10.90 -0.18 26.42
C GLU A 391 -10.44 -1.61 26.74
N THR A 392 -10.51 -2.03 28.01
CA THR A 392 -10.22 -3.41 28.42
C THR A 392 -11.20 -4.41 27.79
N LEU A 393 -12.51 -4.09 27.76
CA LEU A 393 -13.51 -4.94 27.10
C LEU A 393 -13.20 -5.06 25.60
N ILE A 394 -12.91 -3.93 24.95
CA ILE A 394 -12.54 -3.86 23.54
C ILE A 394 -11.28 -4.69 23.27
N ARG A 395 -10.25 -4.57 24.10
CA ARG A 395 -9.00 -5.33 24.01
C ARG A 395 -9.20 -6.84 24.13
N LEU A 396 -10.11 -7.30 25.00
CA LEU A 396 -10.45 -8.72 25.10
C LEU A 396 -11.13 -9.23 23.82
N LEU A 397 -12.05 -8.44 23.25
CA LEU A 397 -12.70 -8.79 21.98
C LEU A 397 -11.72 -8.81 20.81
N ASP A 398 -10.82 -7.82 20.76
CA ASP A 398 -9.75 -7.71 19.78
C ASP A 398 -8.92 -8.98 19.71
N TRP A 399 -8.37 -9.42 20.84
CA TRP A 399 -7.51 -10.60 20.86
C TRP A 399 -8.26 -11.90 20.59
N ALA A 400 -9.55 -11.97 20.94
CA ALA A 400 -10.40 -13.10 20.57
C ALA A 400 -10.61 -13.18 19.04
N LEU A 401 -10.91 -12.05 18.39
CA LEU A 401 -11.05 -11.97 16.94
C LEU A 401 -9.72 -12.24 16.24
N ALA A 402 -8.60 -11.70 16.73
CA ALA A 402 -7.26 -11.92 16.16
C ALA A 402 -6.85 -13.39 16.20
N ALA A 403 -7.08 -14.08 17.33
CA ALA A 403 -6.80 -15.50 17.43
C ALA A 403 -7.71 -16.34 16.50
N ALA A 404 -8.99 -16.00 16.40
CA ALA A 404 -9.97 -16.75 15.61
C ALA A 404 -9.82 -16.57 14.10
N THR A 405 -9.32 -15.41 13.67
CA THR A 405 -9.13 -15.06 12.25
C THR A 405 -7.70 -15.29 11.75
N ARG A 406 -6.82 -15.81 12.62
CA ARG A 406 -5.47 -16.27 12.26
C ARG A 406 -5.54 -17.25 11.09
N SER A 407 -4.57 -17.14 10.17
CA SER A 407 -4.46 -18.03 9.01
C SER A 407 -4.49 -19.52 9.39
N ALA A 408 -5.17 -20.33 8.58
CA ALA A 408 -5.20 -21.78 8.73
C ALA A 408 -3.85 -22.46 8.45
N THR A 409 -2.89 -21.74 7.85
CA THR A 409 -1.51 -22.16 7.59
C THR A 409 -0.55 -21.57 8.65
N PRO A 410 -0.47 -22.15 9.87
CA PRO A 410 0.35 -21.61 10.95
C PRO A 410 1.84 -21.68 10.63
N TRP A 411 2.62 -20.83 11.28
CA TRP A 411 4.07 -20.88 11.22
C TRP A 411 4.62 -21.96 12.15
N ALA A 412 5.72 -22.58 11.74
CA ALA A 412 6.42 -23.54 12.59
C ALA A 412 7.35 -22.76 13.53
N TRP A 413 6.89 -22.56 14.76
CA TRP A 413 7.66 -21.87 15.80
C TRP A 413 8.56 -22.84 16.54
N CYS A 414 9.83 -22.47 16.67
CA CYS A 414 10.86 -23.23 17.38
C CYS A 414 11.42 -22.40 18.54
N PRO A 415 11.74 -23.00 19.69
CA PRO A 415 12.50 -22.32 20.75
C PRO A 415 13.90 -21.92 20.24
N SER A 416 14.33 -20.68 20.47
CA SER A 416 15.69 -20.25 20.15
C SER A 416 16.69 -20.85 21.14
N GLU A 417 17.83 -21.36 20.65
CA GLU A 417 18.92 -21.80 21.53
C GLU A 417 19.41 -20.63 22.40
N GLY A 418 19.34 -20.77 23.72
CA GLY A 418 19.83 -19.78 24.67
C GLY A 418 18.94 -18.55 24.91
N SER A 419 17.78 -18.42 24.24
CA SER A 419 16.78 -17.37 24.50
C SER A 419 15.44 -17.99 24.95
N LYS A 420 14.62 -17.20 25.65
CA LYS A 420 13.21 -17.54 25.96
C LYS A 420 12.27 -17.29 24.76
N GLY A 421 12.79 -16.74 23.67
CA GLY A 421 12.05 -16.41 22.46
C GLY A 421 11.78 -17.62 21.56
N LEU A 422 10.69 -17.52 20.81
CA LEU A 422 10.34 -18.38 19.69
C LEU A 422 10.85 -17.75 18.39
N HIS A 423 11.24 -18.59 17.44
CA HIS A 423 11.66 -18.15 16.11
C HIS A 423 10.99 -18.99 15.02
N SER A 424 10.78 -18.40 13.85
CA SER A 424 10.35 -19.11 12.66
C SER A 424 11.03 -18.53 11.43
N ASN A 425 11.32 -19.38 10.44
CA ASN A 425 11.90 -18.97 9.18
C ASN A 425 11.02 -19.46 8.04
N ALA A 426 10.76 -18.61 7.05
CA ALA A 426 10.13 -19.02 5.80
C ALA A 426 10.87 -18.45 4.59
N PRO A 427 11.00 -19.22 3.51
CA PRO A 427 11.51 -18.70 2.24
C PRO A 427 10.51 -17.71 1.64
N THR A 428 11.02 -16.67 1.00
CA THR A 428 10.23 -15.83 0.08
C THR A 428 10.15 -16.50 -1.29
N SER A 429 9.04 -16.30 -1.99
CA SER A 429 8.74 -16.94 -3.29
C SER A 429 9.54 -16.35 -4.46
N ASP A 430 9.86 -15.06 -4.40
CA ASP A 430 10.70 -14.34 -5.37
C ASP A 430 11.08 -12.98 -4.77
N PRO A 431 12.38 -12.66 -4.57
CA PRO A 431 13.58 -13.43 -4.86
C PRO A 431 13.89 -14.41 -3.73
N ASP A 432 14.99 -15.15 -3.88
CA ASP A 432 15.59 -15.99 -2.85
C ASP A 432 15.97 -15.18 -1.61
N GLY A 433 15.06 -15.17 -0.64
CA GLY A 433 15.22 -14.57 0.67
C GLY A 433 14.58 -15.43 1.77
N VAL A 434 14.88 -15.09 3.01
CA VAL A 434 14.35 -15.74 4.21
C VAL A 434 13.74 -14.67 5.10
N LEU A 435 12.43 -14.80 5.33
CA LEU A 435 11.73 -14.09 6.40
C LEU A 435 12.08 -14.77 7.73
N GLN A 436 12.59 -14.00 8.68
CA GLN A 436 12.87 -14.44 10.03
C GLN A 436 11.90 -13.75 10.97
N LEU A 437 11.16 -14.54 11.73
CA LEU A 437 10.20 -14.08 12.72
C LEU A 437 10.74 -14.44 14.10
N LYS A 438 10.61 -13.50 15.04
CA LYS A 438 10.96 -13.68 16.43
C LYS A 438 9.79 -13.22 17.30
N ALA A 439 9.42 -14.03 18.29
CA ALA A 439 8.40 -13.70 19.27
C ALA A 439 8.93 -13.95 20.68
N GLU A 440 8.98 -12.93 21.51
CA GLU A 440 9.45 -12.99 22.90
C GLU A 440 8.31 -12.63 23.87
N ALA A 441 8.61 -12.69 25.17
CA ALA A 441 7.68 -12.19 26.17
C ALA A 441 7.58 -10.67 26.01
N ASN A 442 6.41 -10.23 25.57
CA ASN A 442 6.04 -8.84 25.35
C ASN A 442 6.67 -8.14 24.14
N SER A 443 7.28 -8.85 23.20
CA SER A 443 7.75 -8.22 21.96
C SER A 443 7.80 -9.20 20.80
N TYR A 444 7.80 -8.66 19.57
CA TYR A 444 8.09 -9.43 18.38
C TYR A 444 9.03 -8.66 17.45
N ALA A 445 9.72 -9.38 16.58
CA ALA A 445 10.49 -8.79 15.49
C ALA A 445 10.33 -9.60 14.20
N VAL A 446 10.28 -8.89 13.07
CA VAL A 446 10.32 -9.51 11.73
C VAL A 446 11.47 -8.92 10.96
N SER A 447 12.31 -9.76 10.38
CA SER A 447 13.38 -9.32 9.49
C SER A 447 13.39 -10.11 8.19
N VAL A 448 13.93 -9.49 7.14
CA VAL A 448 14.13 -10.15 5.86
C VAL A 448 15.60 -10.17 5.50
N THR A 449 16.09 -11.34 5.07
CA THR A 449 17.46 -11.55 4.60
C THR A 449 17.42 -12.08 3.17
N ALA A 450 18.11 -11.43 2.22
CA ALA A 450 18.13 -11.85 0.81
C ALA A 450 19.55 -12.22 0.35
N PRO A 451 19.93 -13.52 0.35
CA PRO A 451 21.29 -13.96 0.01
C PRO A 451 21.77 -13.67 -1.42
N SER A 452 20.86 -13.47 -2.39
CA SER A 452 21.23 -13.10 -3.77
C SER A 452 21.78 -11.69 -3.90
N LEU A 453 21.64 -10.86 -2.86
CA LEU A 453 22.25 -9.54 -2.78
C LEU A 453 23.63 -9.70 -2.09
N ARG A 454 24.74 -9.39 -2.80
CA ARG A 454 26.13 -9.44 -2.26
C ARG A 454 26.26 -8.64 -0.95
N GLU A 455 27.21 -8.86 -0.05
CA GLU A 455 27.68 -10.09 0.63
C GLU A 455 27.77 -9.80 2.17
N SER A 456 27.15 -8.70 2.68
CA SER A 456 27.24 -8.32 4.11
C SER A 456 26.14 -7.40 4.70
N GLN A 457 25.13 -6.92 3.95
CA GLN A 457 24.42 -5.69 4.35
C GLN A 457 22.89 -5.69 4.45
N TYR A 458 22.15 -6.75 4.16
CA TYR A 458 20.68 -6.62 4.15
C TYR A 458 19.98 -7.60 5.09
N VAL A 459 19.97 -7.23 6.38
CA VAL A 459 18.92 -7.61 7.34
C VAL A 459 18.14 -6.34 7.63
N HIS A 460 16.96 -6.19 7.03
CA HIS A 460 16.05 -5.11 7.40
C HIS A 460 15.07 -5.64 8.45
N THR A 461 15.06 -5.02 9.63
CA THR A 461 14.04 -5.28 10.65
C THR A 461 12.83 -4.44 10.30
N TRP A 462 11.76 -5.10 9.90
CA TRP A 462 10.49 -4.50 9.50
C TRP A 462 9.76 -3.90 10.69
N GLU A 463 9.67 -4.65 11.78
CA GLU A 463 8.97 -4.23 13.00
C GLU A 463 9.67 -4.75 14.24
N GLU A 464 9.64 -3.93 15.29
CA GLU A 464 9.93 -4.30 16.67
C GLU A 464 8.94 -3.54 17.56
N CYS A 465 7.97 -4.25 18.14
CA CYS A 465 6.90 -3.63 18.91
C CYS A 465 6.56 -4.45 20.14
N ASP A 466 5.99 -3.75 21.13
CA ASP A 466 5.51 -4.38 22.35
C ASP A 466 4.22 -5.18 22.08
N ALA A 467 4.18 -6.40 22.61
CA ALA A 467 3.01 -7.25 22.61
C ALA A 467 2.53 -7.47 24.05
N PRO A 468 1.22 -7.71 24.31
CA PRO A 468 0.75 -8.01 25.66
C PRO A 468 1.20 -9.37 26.22
N SER A 469 1.55 -10.29 25.34
CA SER A 469 1.93 -11.66 25.66
C SER A 469 2.71 -12.26 24.52
N ARG A 470 3.37 -13.40 24.75
CA ARG A 470 4.08 -14.14 23.71
C ARG A 470 3.12 -14.73 22.66
N ALA A 471 1.92 -15.14 23.07
CA ALA A 471 0.87 -15.58 22.14
C ALA A 471 0.40 -14.44 21.23
N ALA A 472 0.28 -13.22 21.76
CA ALA A 472 0.00 -12.03 20.96
C ALA A 472 1.18 -11.68 20.03
N ALA A 473 2.42 -11.79 20.52
CA ALA A 473 3.63 -11.59 19.71
C ALA A 473 3.69 -12.53 18.49
N ILE A 474 3.26 -13.79 18.63
CA ILE A 474 3.12 -14.72 17.51
C ILE A 474 2.16 -14.16 16.45
N LEU A 475 0.94 -13.76 16.85
CA LEU A 475 -0.07 -13.25 15.90
C LEU A 475 0.42 -12.01 15.16
N LEU A 476 1.07 -11.09 15.87
CA LEU A 476 1.61 -9.86 15.28
C LEU A 476 2.79 -10.16 14.34
N ALA A 477 3.72 -11.03 14.72
CA ALA A 477 4.83 -11.44 13.87
C ALA A 477 4.36 -12.15 12.58
N GLU A 478 3.37 -13.03 12.66
CA GLU A 478 2.82 -13.72 11.49
C GLU A 478 2.12 -12.76 10.54
N SER A 479 1.42 -11.77 11.09
CA SER A 479 0.84 -10.67 10.33
C SER A 479 1.92 -9.80 9.67
N ALA A 480 2.95 -9.39 10.42
CA ALA A 480 4.08 -8.58 9.91
C ALA A 480 4.84 -9.29 8.79
N ALA A 481 5.06 -10.60 8.91
CA ALA A 481 5.71 -11.38 7.86
C ALA A 481 4.94 -11.42 6.53
N ARG A 482 3.61 -11.29 6.54
CA ARG A 482 2.80 -11.19 5.31
C ARG A 482 3.08 -9.92 4.53
N THR A 483 3.28 -8.81 5.24
CA THR A 483 3.56 -7.49 4.68
C THR A 483 5.03 -7.36 4.28
N ALA A 484 5.95 -7.75 5.17
CA ALA A 484 7.39 -7.52 5.02
C ALA A 484 7.96 -8.08 3.70
N SER A 485 7.47 -9.23 3.25
CA SER A 485 7.93 -9.86 2.00
C SER A 485 7.74 -9.00 0.75
N ILE A 486 6.64 -8.25 0.68
CA ILE A 486 6.29 -7.41 -0.46
C ILE A 486 6.88 -6.03 -0.30
N ALA A 487 6.94 -5.56 0.94
CA ALA A 487 7.39 -4.23 1.27
C ALA A 487 8.86 -3.97 0.91
N MET A 488 9.68 -5.01 0.75
CA MET A 488 11.02 -4.88 0.18
C MET A 488 11.06 -4.23 -1.21
N HIS A 489 9.98 -4.34 -1.99
CA HIS A 489 9.86 -3.71 -3.29
C HIS A 489 9.40 -2.23 -3.23
N TYR A 490 9.19 -1.69 -2.03
CA TYR A 490 8.67 -0.36 -1.79
C TYR A 490 9.57 0.47 -0.89
N VAL A 491 10.13 -0.16 0.14
CA VAL A 491 11.03 0.49 1.07
C VAL A 491 12.37 0.75 0.42
N ARG A 492 12.86 1.98 0.62
CA ARG A 492 14.17 2.42 0.20
C ARG A 492 15.14 2.37 1.37
N ASP A 493 16.36 1.99 1.07
CA ASP A 493 17.49 2.23 1.96
C ASP A 493 17.60 3.76 2.20
N PRO A 494 17.56 4.23 3.45
CA PRO A 494 17.54 5.66 3.75
C PRO A 494 18.85 6.38 3.41
N GLN A 495 19.95 5.65 3.25
CA GLN A 495 21.25 6.20 2.87
C GLN A 495 21.41 6.23 1.34
N LYS A 496 20.91 5.21 0.64
CA LYS A 496 21.16 5.01 -0.79
C LYS A 496 19.99 5.39 -1.70
N GLY A 497 18.79 5.60 -1.14
CA GLY A 497 17.56 5.82 -1.92
C GLY A 497 17.14 4.61 -2.78
N ARG A 498 17.86 3.49 -2.67
CA ARG A 498 17.63 2.27 -3.45
C ARG A 498 16.52 1.46 -2.82
N LEU A 499 15.59 0.93 -3.61
CA LEU A 499 14.70 -0.12 -3.14
C LEU A 499 15.52 -1.26 -2.52
N LEU A 500 15.05 -1.80 -1.39
CA LEU A 500 15.65 -3.00 -0.78
C LEU A 500 15.71 -4.14 -1.78
N LEU A 501 14.73 -4.18 -2.69
CA LEU A 501 14.71 -5.10 -3.79
C LEU A 501 14.19 -4.47 -5.10
N PRO A 502 15.09 -4.23 -6.08
CA PRO A 502 14.72 -3.71 -7.39
C PRO A 502 13.85 -4.70 -8.19
N ARG A 503 12.93 -4.18 -9.01
CA ARG A 503 12.06 -4.96 -9.89
C ARG A 503 12.77 -5.19 -11.25
N PRO A 504 12.85 -6.42 -11.77
CA PRO A 504 13.39 -6.66 -13.10
C PRO A 504 12.60 -5.90 -14.17
N VAL A 505 13.30 -5.19 -15.05
CA VAL A 505 12.68 -4.46 -16.17
C VAL A 505 12.78 -5.27 -17.46
N ASP A 506 11.65 -5.73 -17.99
CA ASP A 506 11.62 -6.47 -19.26
C ASP A 506 12.09 -5.59 -20.44
N GLN A 507 12.64 -6.22 -21.48
CA GLN A 507 13.12 -5.57 -22.70
C GLN A 507 12.01 -4.82 -23.45
N ARG A 508 10.75 -5.14 -23.19
CA ARG A 508 9.57 -4.50 -23.79
C ARG A 508 9.08 -3.27 -23.03
N THR A 509 9.66 -2.98 -21.86
CA THR A 509 9.25 -1.84 -21.03
C THR A 509 9.47 -0.54 -21.78
N ASP A 510 8.49 0.36 -21.74
CA ASP A 510 8.63 1.70 -22.29
C ASP A 510 9.62 2.51 -21.44
N LEU A 511 10.86 2.60 -21.93
CA LEU A 511 11.92 3.37 -21.30
C LEU A 511 11.94 4.83 -21.74
N THR A 512 10.88 5.38 -22.35
CA THR A 512 10.75 6.84 -22.52
C THR A 512 10.65 7.53 -21.16
N THR A 513 11.01 8.83 -21.09
CA THR A 513 10.89 9.61 -19.85
C THR A 513 9.48 9.54 -19.27
N ALA A 514 8.45 9.71 -20.12
CA ALA A 514 7.06 9.56 -19.70
C ALA A 514 6.72 8.14 -19.23
N GLY A 515 7.21 7.10 -19.91
CA GLY A 515 7.03 5.71 -19.50
C GLY A 515 7.59 5.41 -18.11
N VAL A 516 8.81 5.88 -17.83
CA VAL A 516 9.48 5.71 -16.53
C VAL A 516 8.77 6.53 -15.44
N ILE A 517 8.39 7.78 -15.70
CA ILE A 517 7.63 8.62 -14.74
C ILE A 517 6.29 7.98 -14.39
N LEU A 518 5.58 7.39 -15.34
CA LEU A 518 4.31 6.70 -15.08
C LEU A 518 4.47 5.42 -14.26
N ALA A 519 5.63 4.75 -14.34
CA ALA A 519 5.91 3.52 -13.61
C ALA A 519 6.54 3.75 -12.21
N ALA A 520 7.08 4.94 -11.95
CA ALA A 520 7.75 5.28 -10.70
C ALA A 520 6.77 5.54 -9.54
N HIS A 521 7.17 5.20 -8.31
CA HIS A 521 6.44 5.57 -7.08
C HIS A 521 6.33 7.10 -6.99
N ALA A 522 5.18 7.62 -6.56
CA ALA A 522 4.89 9.05 -6.64
C ALA A 522 5.84 9.91 -5.80
N ASP A 523 6.25 9.39 -4.65
CA ASP A 523 7.24 9.94 -3.72
C ASP A 523 8.69 9.71 -4.16
N ALA A 524 8.91 8.94 -5.24
CA ALA A 524 10.23 8.63 -5.78
C ALA A 524 10.51 9.26 -7.15
N ILE A 525 9.69 10.24 -7.54
CA ILE A 525 9.99 11.08 -8.70
C ILE A 525 10.73 12.30 -8.18
N PHE A 526 12.00 12.42 -8.55
CA PHE A 526 12.80 13.60 -8.24
C PHE A 526 12.51 14.70 -9.24
N ASP A 527 11.82 15.74 -8.79
CA ASP A 527 11.38 16.84 -9.64
C ASP A 527 12.25 18.11 -9.51
N PHE A 528 11.92 19.11 -10.31
CA PHE A 528 12.67 20.35 -10.34
C PHE A 528 12.59 21.13 -9.02
N GLU A 529 11.48 21.03 -8.26
CA GLU A 529 11.37 21.69 -6.95
C GLU A 529 12.31 21.01 -5.95
N ASP A 530 12.37 19.67 -5.96
CA ASP A 530 13.32 18.89 -5.16
C ASP A 530 14.77 19.30 -5.47
N LEU A 531 15.11 19.38 -6.77
CA LEU A 531 16.43 19.84 -7.21
C LEU A 531 16.69 21.27 -6.73
N ALA A 532 15.76 22.19 -6.97
CA ALA A 532 15.87 23.60 -6.60
C ALA A 532 16.13 23.79 -5.10
N SER A 533 15.42 23.06 -4.25
CA SER A 533 15.57 23.11 -2.78
C SER A 533 16.96 22.67 -2.30
N MET A 534 17.67 21.87 -3.11
CA MET A 534 18.94 21.26 -2.74
C MET A 534 20.14 21.90 -3.41
N LEU A 535 19.98 22.65 -4.50
CA LEU A 535 21.07 23.27 -5.25
C LEU A 535 22.01 24.11 -4.35
N SER A 536 21.47 24.87 -3.39
CA SER A 536 22.29 25.66 -2.46
C SER A 536 23.10 24.78 -1.50
N ARG A 537 22.54 23.65 -1.06
CA ARG A 537 23.18 22.71 -0.14
C ARG A 537 24.26 21.87 -0.80
N LEU A 538 24.05 21.48 -2.07
CA LEU A 538 25.01 20.69 -2.85
C LEU A 538 26.36 21.42 -2.98
N ARG A 539 26.33 22.74 -3.17
CA ARG A 539 27.53 23.59 -3.23
C ARG A 539 28.45 23.45 -2.01
N TYR A 540 27.89 23.43 -0.81
CA TYR A 540 28.68 23.37 0.45
C TYR A 540 29.05 21.95 0.88
N ARG A 541 28.55 20.91 0.19
CA ARG A 541 28.67 19.51 0.61
C ARG A 541 29.31 18.58 -0.41
N ALA A 542 29.64 19.07 -1.61
CA ALA A 542 30.33 18.30 -2.65
C ALA A 542 31.60 17.58 -2.12
N ASP A 543 32.29 18.15 -1.13
CA ASP A 543 33.50 17.57 -0.53
C ASP A 543 33.23 16.53 0.58
N THR A 544 31.97 16.30 0.96
CA THR A 544 31.57 15.50 2.14
C THR A 544 30.77 14.25 1.81
N ALA A 545 30.45 14.01 0.54
CA ALA A 545 29.73 12.81 0.10
C ALA A 545 30.56 11.54 0.37
N ALA A 546 29.91 10.50 0.90
CA ALA A 546 30.58 9.30 1.38
C ALA A 546 31.11 8.40 0.22
N ASN A 547 32.16 7.64 0.53
CA ASN A 547 32.74 6.47 -0.15
C ASN A 547 32.22 6.06 -1.57
N ALA A 548 33.18 5.78 -2.46
CA ALA A 548 32.98 5.37 -3.86
C ALA A 548 32.22 4.04 -4.12
N SER A 549 31.73 3.36 -3.09
CA SER A 549 30.88 2.17 -3.25
C SER A 549 29.44 2.51 -3.66
N GLU A 550 29.05 3.79 -3.59
CA GLU A 550 27.66 4.26 -3.66
C GLU A 550 27.57 5.58 -4.46
N GLY A 551 26.90 5.59 -5.61
CA GLY A 551 26.66 6.80 -6.41
C GLY A 551 27.14 6.72 -7.87
N HIS A 552 26.86 7.75 -8.66
CA HIS A 552 27.25 7.85 -10.07
C HIS A 552 28.68 8.41 -10.17
N TRP A 553 29.64 7.56 -10.55
CA TRP A 553 31.08 7.86 -10.50
C TRP A 553 31.78 7.63 -11.82
N ARG A 554 32.72 8.52 -12.18
CA ARG A 554 33.67 8.26 -13.27
C ARG A 554 34.96 7.69 -12.70
N ARG A 555 35.35 6.50 -13.14
CA ARG A 555 36.63 5.89 -12.78
C ARG A 555 37.76 6.64 -13.51
N GLN A 556 38.51 7.48 -12.80
CA GLN A 556 39.79 8.04 -13.26
C GLN A 556 40.91 7.24 -12.58
N ALA A 557 41.13 6.01 -13.04
CA ALA A 557 42.13 5.16 -12.39
C ALA A 557 43.54 5.45 -12.94
N ASP A 558 44.39 6.09 -12.14
CA ASP A 558 45.85 5.91 -12.23
C ASP A 558 46.24 4.59 -11.53
N VAL A 559 45.46 4.15 -10.54
CA VAL A 559 45.58 2.86 -9.85
C VAL A 559 44.24 2.11 -9.85
N PRO A 560 44.16 0.92 -10.48
CA PRO A 560 42.97 0.09 -10.38
C PRO A 560 42.71 -0.29 -8.91
N ASP A 561 41.47 -0.10 -8.45
CA ASP A 561 40.94 -0.50 -7.13
C ASP A 561 41.16 0.47 -5.94
N ASP A 562 41.65 1.70 -6.14
CA ASP A 562 41.61 2.72 -5.08
C ASP A 562 40.22 3.40 -5.00
N PRO A 563 39.46 3.25 -3.89
CA PRO A 563 38.15 3.87 -3.72
C PRO A 563 38.20 5.41 -3.64
N HIS A 564 39.39 6.01 -3.59
CA HIS A 564 39.59 7.45 -3.64
C HIS A 564 39.93 7.99 -5.04
N ASP A 565 40.03 7.13 -6.07
CA ASP A 565 40.39 7.49 -7.46
C ASP A 565 39.16 7.71 -8.38
N TYR A 566 38.00 7.99 -7.79
CA TYR A 566 36.76 8.29 -8.52
C TYR A 566 36.54 9.80 -8.61
N THR A 567 36.17 10.29 -9.79
CA THR A 567 35.78 11.69 -9.98
C THR A 567 34.32 11.86 -9.56
N HIS A 568 34.06 12.74 -8.58
CA HIS A 568 32.72 13.13 -8.12
C HIS A 568 31.88 13.71 -9.26
N SER A 569 30.60 13.36 -9.35
CA SER A 569 29.63 13.94 -10.29
C SER A 569 28.46 14.59 -9.53
N VAL A 570 27.85 15.65 -10.08
CA VAL A 570 26.66 16.28 -9.45
C VAL A 570 25.53 15.28 -9.27
N LEU A 571 25.39 14.33 -10.20
CA LEU A 571 24.41 13.26 -10.09
C LEU A 571 24.70 12.35 -8.88
N GLY A 572 25.96 12.02 -8.62
CA GLY A 572 26.36 11.25 -7.44
C GLY A 572 26.00 11.99 -6.14
N ASP A 573 26.24 13.31 -6.09
CA ASP A 573 25.86 14.13 -4.94
C ASP A 573 24.32 14.16 -4.76
N VAL A 574 23.56 14.33 -5.86
CA VAL A 574 22.09 14.25 -5.84
C VAL A 574 21.62 12.90 -5.31
N GLN A 575 22.24 11.78 -5.72
CA GLN A 575 21.88 10.45 -5.23
C GLN A 575 22.11 10.26 -3.74
N VAL A 576 23.24 10.74 -3.21
CA VAL A 576 23.56 10.63 -1.78
C VAL A 576 22.62 11.47 -0.92
N TRP A 577 22.20 12.64 -1.40
CA TRP A 577 21.52 13.63 -0.56
C TRP A 577 20.02 13.77 -0.80
N CYS A 578 19.52 13.40 -1.97
CA CYS A 578 18.13 13.59 -2.38
C CYS A 578 17.35 12.29 -2.48
N GLY A 579 17.97 11.15 -2.13
CA GLY A 579 17.28 9.85 -2.09
C GLY A 579 16.91 9.28 -3.45
N THR A 580 17.42 9.84 -4.56
CA THR A 580 17.34 9.14 -5.86
C THR A 580 18.19 7.87 -5.80
N PRO A 581 17.78 6.76 -6.42
CA PRO A 581 18.48 5.49 -6.29
C PRO A 581 19.95 5.58 -6.71
N GLY A 582 20.87 5.42 -5.76
CA GLY A 582 22.31 5.38 -6.02
C GLY A 582 22.69 4.20 -6.92
N THR A 583 23.78 4.32 -7.68
CA THR A 583 24.35 3.24 -8.51
C THR A 583 25.54 2.56 -7.80
N HIS A 584 25.90 1.36 -8.24
CA HIS A 584 27.09 0.62 -7.77
C HIS A 584 28.15 0.48 -8.87
N ASP A 585 29.42 0.32 -8.45
CA ASP A 585 30.51 0.00 -9.38
C ASP A 585 30.22 -1.31 -10.13
N GLY A 586 30.37 -1.26 -11.45
CA GLY A 586 30.03 -2.35 -12.38
C GLY A 586 28.58 -2.35 -12.88
N GLU A 587 27.69 -1.52 -12.37
CA GLU A 587 26.36 -1.33 -12.97
C GLU A 587 26.46 -0.47 -14.25
N PRO A 588 25.73 -0.81 -15.34
CA PRO A 588 25.74 -0.01 -16.57
C PRO A 588 25.35 1.46 -16.35
N ALA A 589 24.47 1.73 -15.38
CA ALA A 589 24.01 3.07 -15.05
C ALA A 589 25.04 3.91 -14.31
N ASN A 590 26.09 3.30 -13.72
CA ASN A 590 27.04 3.99 -12.85
C ASN A 590 27.83 5.10 -13.55
N THR A 591 28.09 4.93 -14.85
CA THR A 591 28.86 5.87 -15.68
C THR A 591 28.05 6.41 -16.86
N ALA A 592 26.80 5.99 -17.00
CA ALA A 592 25.96 6.37 -18.13
C ALA A 592 25.35 7.76 -17.92
N SER A 593 25.16 8.50 -19.02
CA SER A 593 24.50 9.80 -18.97
C SER A 593 23.10 9.69 -18.34
N PRO A 594 22.62 10.67 -17.56
CA PRO A 594 21.29 10.64 -16.94
C PRO A 594 20.13 10.42 -17.94
N ASP A 595 20.25 10.92 -19.18
CA ASP A 595 19.25 10.75 -20.24
C ASP A 595 19.35 9.41 -21.00
N SER A 596 20.34 8.57 -20.68
CA SER A 596 20.60 7.31 -21.38
C SER A 596 19.53 6.23 -21.10
N PRO A 597 19.35 5.25 -22.00
CA PRO A 597 18.50 4.08 -21.73
C PRO A 597 18.99 3.22 -20.56
N GLU A 598 20.30 3.17 -20.30
CA GLU A 598 20.90 2.43 -19.19
C GLU A 598 20.50 3.05 -17.85
N TYR A 599 20.58 4.38 -17.72
CA TYR A 599 20.18 5.08 -16.50
C TYR A 599 18.66 5.05 -16.28
N ARG A 600 17.87 5.21 -17.35
CA ARG A 600 16.40 5.06 -17.28
C ARG A 600 15.97 3.66 -16.88
N ARG A 601 16.70 2.63 -17.30
CA ARG A 601 16.45 1.26 -16.84
C ARG A 601 16.73 1.11 -15.35
N HIS A 602 17.83 1.66 -14.84
CA HIS A 602 18.13 1.66 -13.40
C HIS A 602 17.03 2.36 -12.58
N LEU A 603 16.59 3.54 -13.02
CA LEU A 603 15.47 4.24 -12.39
C LEU A 603 14.18 3.39 -12.41
N ALA A 604 13.85 2.77 -13.55
CA ALA A 604 12.70 1.89 -13.67
C ALA A 604 12.80 0.64 -12.77
N GLU A 605 13.98 0.02 -12.66
CA GLU A 605 14.22 -1.12 -11.75
C GLU A 605 13.97 -0.73 -10.29
N HIS A 606 14.28 0.52 -9.95
CA HIS A 606 14.08 1.07 -8.62
C HIS A 606 12.73 1.78 -8.44
N GLY A 607 11.79 1.70 -9.40
CA GLY A 607 10.51 2.40 -9.31
C GLY A 607 10.66 3.91 -9.05
N ALA A 608 11.69 4.53 -9.60
CA ALA A 608 12.00 5.95 -9.45
C ALA A 608 12.02 6.63 -10.83
N ALA A 609 11.97 7.96 -10.85
CA ALA A 609 12.13 8.73 -12.07
C ALA A 609 12.78 10.09 -11.78
N MET A 610 13.25 10.74 -12.83
CA MET A 610 13.61 12.16 -12.82
C MET A 610 12.71 12.89 -13.80
N ASP A 611 12.31 14.10 -13.45
CA ASP A 611 11.57 14.93 -14.39
C ASP A 611 12.46 15.35 -15.60
N PRO A 612 11.85 15.82 -16.71
CA PRO A 612 12.60 16.22 -17.89
C PRO A 612 13.56 17.40 -17.66
N PHE A 613 13.24 18.32 -16.76
CA PHE A 613 14.08 19.51 -16.47
C PHE A 613 15.32 19.12 -15.67
N VAL A 614 15.16 18.31 -14.63
CA VAL A 614 16.23 17.70 -13.84
C VAL A 614 17.13 16.86 -14.73
N THR A 615 16.55 16.03 -15.60
CA THR A 615 17.33 15.22 -16.55
C THR A 615 18.17 16.10 -17.47
N CYS A 616 17.60 17.18 -18.02
CA CYS A 616 18.31 18.15 -18.86
C CYS A 616 19.46 18.83 -18.11
N TYR A 617 19.21 19.31 -16.89
CA TYR A 617 20.20 19.96 -16.04
C TYR A 617 21.35 19.02 -15.69
N LEU A 618 21.05 17.83 -15.16
CA LEU A 618 22.06 16.88 -14.68
C LEU A 618 22.87 16.27 -15.83
N THR A 619 22.27 16.08 -17.00
CA THR A 619 22.99 15.63 -18.20
C THR A 619 24.06 16.64 -18.59
N ALA A 620 23.70 17.93 -18.71
CA ALA A 620 24.67 18.97 -19.03
C ALA A 620 25.74 19.17 -17.94
N ALA A 621 25.35 19.07 -16.67
CA ALA A 621 26.30 19.12 -15.55
C ALA A 621 27.29 17.95 -15.57
N ALA A 622 26.86 16.76 -16.01
CA ALA A 622 27.72 15.59 -16.14
C ALA A 622 28.71 15.70 -17.32
N GLU A 623 28.37 16.41 -18.40
CA GLU A 623 29.23 16.56 -19.59
C GLU A 623 30.43 17.49 -19.37
N VAL A 624 30.47 18.28 -18.29
CA VAL A 624 31.61 19.14 -17.99
C VAL A 624 32.80 18.32 -17.51
N GLU A 625 33.66 17.93 -18.43
CA GLU A 625 34.96 17.33 -18.13
C GLU A 625 35.85 18.32 -17.34
N ASP A 626 36.62 17.82 -16.36
CA ASP A 626 37.61 18.56 -15.56
C ASP A 626 37.10 19.65 -14.58
N ALA A 627 35.79 19.88 -14.45
CA ALA A 627 35.26 20.79 -13.42
C ALA A 627 35.43 20.20 -12.02
N LYS A 628 36.40 20.73 -11.26
CA LYS A 628 36.61 20.43 -9.83
C LYS A 628 35.62 21.13 -8.91
N ASP A 629 34.91 22.15 -9.41
CA ASP A 629 34.04 23.01 -8.61
C ASP A 629 32.58 22.92 -9.08
N PHE A 630 31.65 22.99 -8.13
CA PHE A 630 30.20 22.91 -8.33
C PHE A 630 29.71 24.03 -9.26
N ASP A 631 30.27 25.23 -9.15
CA ASP A 631 29.81 26.43 -9.85
C ASP A 631 29.86 26.28 -11.39
N ASP A 632 30.87 25.60 -11.92
CA ASP A 632 31.00 25.36 -13.37
C ASP A 632 29.94 24.37 -13.88
N ARG A 633 29.66 23.34 -13.09
CA ARG A 633 28.63 22.32 -13.40
C ARG A 633 27.23 22.91 -13.28
N HIS A 634 27.01 23.76 -12.28
CA HIS A 634 25.77 24.54 -12.13
C HIS A 634 25.54 25.44 -13.34
N ARG A 635 26.55 26.20 -13.77
CA ARG A 635 26.46 27.07 -14.94
C ARG A 635 26.10 26.30 -16.21
N ALA A 636 26.66 25.11 -16.40
CA ALA A 636 26.34 24.24 -17.53
C ALA A 636 24.88 23.78 -17.50
N GLY A 637 24.40 23.29 -16.34
CA GLY A 637 23.02 22.86 -16.17
C GLY A 637 22.01 24.00 -16.40
N VAL A 638 22.24 25.18 -15.82
CA VAL A 638 21.39 26.36 -16.03
C VAL A 638 21.39 26.80 -17.50
N THR A 639 22.55 26.77 -18.15
CA THR A 639 22.67 27.13 -19.56
C THR A 639 21.90 26.15 -20.45
N ALA A 640 21.93 24.86 -20.14
CA ALA A 640 21.16 23.84 -20.86
C ALA A 640 19.65 24.09 -20.74
N LEU A 641 19.15 24.32 -19.52
CA LEU A 641 17.73 24.66 -19.30
C LEU A 641 17.31 25.92 -20.06
N ARG A 642 18.13 26.98 -20.06
CA ARG A 642 17.84 28.23 -20.79
C ARG A 642 17.83 28.07 -22.31
N ASN A 643 18.59 27.11 -22.84
CA ASN A 643 18.67 26.83 -24.27
C ASN A 643 17.67 25.76 -24.73
N ALA A 644 17.02 25.07 -23.78
CA ALA A 644 16.04 24.04 -24.07
C ALA A 644 14.68 24.66 -24.46
N ASP A 645 13.90 23.89 -25.23
CA ASP A 645 12.48 24.16 -25.42
C ASP A 645 11.73 23.70 -24.15
N LEU A 646 11.46 24.64 -23.25
CA LEU A 646 10.82 24.34 -21.97
C LEU A 646 9.39 23.82 -22.14
N GLU A 647 8.66 24.26 -23.17
CA GLU A 647 7.32 23.75 -23.47
C GLU A 647 7.38 22.29 -23.90
N TYR A 648 8.36 21.93 -24.75
CA TYR A 648 8.60 20.54 -25.13
C TYR A 648 9.02 19.67 -23.93
N LEU A 649 9.87 20.18 -23.04
CA LEU A 649 10.24 19.46 -21.81
C LEU A 649 9.01 19.24 -20.92
N ALA A 650 8.17 20.26 -20.73
CA ALA A 650 6.92 20.14 -19.99
C ALA A 650 5.97 19.12 -20.62
N ASP A 651 5.81 19.12 -21.95
CA ASP A 651 4.97 18.17 -22.69
C ASP A 651 5.48 16.72 -22.62
N SER A 652 6.76 16.52 -22.31
CA SER A 652 7.37 15.21 -22.12
C SER A 652 7.18 14.64 -20.71
N ASP A 653 6.76 15.47 -19.74
CA ASP A 653 6.30 15.02 -18.42
C ASP A 653 4.80 14.69 -18.50
N PRO A 654 4.37 13.48 -18.13
CA PRO A 654 2.95 13.14 -18.09
C PRO A 654 2.18 13.85 -16.96
N ARG A 655 2.86 14.51 -16.01
CA ARG A 655 2.28 15.29 -14.92
C ARG A 655 2.06 16.74 -15.34
N PRO A 656 1.07 17.45 -14.75
CA PRO A 656 0.96 18.89 -14.96
C PRO A 656 2.18 19.61 -14.37
N VAL A 657 2.77 20.51 -15.16
CA VAL A 657 3.88 21.37 -14.72
C VAL A 657 3.33 22.76 -14.41
N ASP A 658 3.55 23.24 -13.19
CA ASP A 658 3.06 24.55 -12.78
C ASP A 658 3.80 25.70 -13.48
N GLN A 659 3.04 26.74 -13.85
CA GLN A 659 3.62 27.94 -14.47
C GLN A 659 4.67 28.62 -13.56
N ARG A 660 4.54 28.44 -12.24
CA ARG A 660 5.51 28.88 -11.23
C ARG A 660 6.87 28.23 -11.44
N VAL A 661 6.91 26.90 -11.64
CA VAL A 661 8.12 26.12 -11.96
C VAL A 661 8.75 26.63 -13.26
N MET A 662 7.96 26.79 -14.31
CA MET A 662 8.43 27.32 -15.60
C MET A 662 9.07 28.69 -15.46
N THR A 663 8.46 29.56 -14.64
CA THR A 663 8.99 30.91 -14.36
C THR A 663 10.29 30.82 -13.57
N ALA A 664 10.34 29.99 -12.53
CA ALA A 664 11.52 29.78 -11.71
C ALA A 664 12.71 29.26 -12.54
N ILE A 665 12.48 28.32 -13.46
CA ILE A 665 13.52 27.76 -14.37
C ILE A 665 14.17 28.87 -15.21
N THR A 666 13.37 29.80 -15.74
CA THR A 666 13.93 30.91 -16.52
C THR A 666 14.72 31.91 -15.68
N ALA A 667 14.46 31.95 -14.37
CA ALA A 667 15.05 32.89 -13.42
C ALA A 667 16.21 32.30 -12.59
N ILE A 668 16.58 31.02 -12.78
CA ILE A 668 17.67 30.40 -12.02
C ILE A 668 18.95 31.25 -12.20
N PRO A 669 19.64 31.65 -11.13
CA PRO A 669 20.86 32.43 -11.23
C PRO A 669 21.98 31.60 -11.88
N LEU A 670 22.96 32.28 -12.48
CA LEU A 670 24.21 31.63 -12.93
C LEU A 670 25.26 31.60 -11.82
N ASP A 671 25.12 32.50 -10.84
CA ASP A 671 25.97 32.59 -9.67
C ASP A 671 25.37 31.72 -8.56
N ALA A 672 26.18 30.79 -8.06
CA ALA A 672 25.73 29.85 -7.04
C ALA A 672 25.50 30.52 -5.67
N ASP A 673 26.08 31.71 -5.43
CA ASP A 673 25.80 32.54 -4.24
C ASP A 673 24.35 33.07 -4.20
N GLU A 674 23.66 33.13 -5.34
CA GLU A 674 22.31 33.69 -5.44
C GLU A 674 21.21 32.62 -5.36
N ILE A 675 21.56 31.33 -5.34
CA ILE A 675 20.59 30.21 -5.40
C ILE A 675 19.64 30.21 -4.20
N GLU A 676 20.12 30.46 -2.98
CA GLU A 676 19.29 30.45 -1.77
C GLU A 676 18.20 31.54 -1.86
N ALA A 677 18.60 32.78 -2.21
CA ALA A 677 17.66 33.88 -2.39
C ALA A 677 16.68 33.65 -3.55
N TRP A 678 17.11 32.99 -4.62
CA TRP A 678 16.23 32.59 -5.72
C TRP A 678 15.21 31.53 -5.26
N TYR A 679 15.65 30.50 -4.54
CA TYR A 679 14.75 29.47 -4.03
C TYR A 679 13.69 30.05 -3.08
N GLU A 680 14.10 30.89 -2.12
CA GLU A 680 13.17 31.59 -1.23
C GLU A 680 12.14 32.42 -2.00
N ALA A 681 12.57 33.14 -3.05
CA ALA A 681 11.67 33.99 -3.84
C ALA A 681 10.65 33.23 -4.68
N TYR A 682 10.97 32.00 -5.10
CA TYR A 682 10.16 31.24 -6.04
C TYR A 682 9.50 29.99 -5.44
N PHE A 683 9.90 29.49 -4.26
CA PHE A 683 9.38 28.22 -3.73
C PHE A 683 9.01 28.26 -2.24
N GLU A 684 9.57 29.16 -1.42
CA GLU A 684 9.13 29.33 -0.03
C GLU A 684 7.98 30.37 0.08
N GLU A 685 6.79 29.93 0.51
CA GLU A 685 5.66 30.80 0.91
C GLU A 685 5.22 30.55 2.36
#